data_AF-A0A7Y2SQW1-F1
#
_entry.id   AF-A0A7Y2SQW1-F1
#
_cell.length_a   1.000
_cell.length_b   1.000
_cell.length_c   1.000
_cell.angle_alpha   90.00
_cell.angle_beta   90.00
_cell.angle_gamma   90.00
#
_symmetry.space_group_name_H-M   'P 1'
#
loop_
_entity.id
_entity.type
_entity.pdbx_description
1 polymer ?
#
loop_
_entity_poly.entity_id
_entity_poly.type
_entity_poly.pdbx_seq_one_letter_code
_entity_poly.pdbx_strand_id
1 'polypeptide(L)'
;MASEQLFFNGVNASRGTYGRLPLTADQLAALIRGDDPSPTNLDSDQDQLAELKRRAIQAKSGDFGVKEGVNEKDLSQTGWGVIFPAGQESAAIREAMGELLAWRSTQAGSRYRECSGPLGYRPGESKADFLRRQGAATSGPVDPDLFPYYLLIVGDPEQIPYRFQYQLDVQYAVGRIHFDTLDEYARYARSVVSSERGDVKLARKAVFFGVRNNDDVATTRAANDLVLPLANVIKANPRASDWAVETVVGEAAGKARLRQLLGGDETPALLFTASHGVEFDNGDPQQIDHQGSILCQDWPGPRLWRGPIPQEFYLSGDDLDSRARLLGTVAFCFACFGAGTPRNDDFPHQKGAQSAIAPHAFISRLPQRMLGHPNGGALAVIGHVERAWTFSFSNASGGRQIETFSSAMRRMMLDGAPVGWALEFFNNRYAELASVLTEDLENAHWGGSVDPYELSTKWTEHNDARSYVVIGDPAVRLPLADLGAEQAPAERATIPSVSAPIASVAPPPAPAEPAAPVAPAAPTPTVPSVPGVPSVPGASPQGWVVQAQVGDAGASFGGFFGGGEKGGEAVKKLADSLQEFAERLSETLKQAFEDAAHLEVETYVADDLANVNYRSGNFDGAQLRAVTRMALDGDTQVLVPRRDGQLDEELWAIHLSMVQQAQANRAEMIRAIAAAATGMLGALK
;
A
#
# COMPACT_ATOMS: atom_id res chain seq x y z
N MET A 1 -19.96 -22.29 19.13
CA MET A 1 -19.87 -20.91 19.69
C MET A 1 -20.86 -20.04 18.93
N ALA A 2 -21.28 -18.87 19.45
CA ALA A 2 -22.09 -17.96 18.64
C ALA A 2 -21.21 -17.46 17.48
N SER A 3 -21.70 -17.53 16.24
CA SER A 3 -20.94 -17.05 15.07
C SER A 3 -20.72 -15.55 15.20
N GLU A 4 -19.46 -15.14 15.32
CA GLU A 4 -19.11 -13.74 15.51
C GLU A 4 -19.55 -12.90 14.29
N GLN A 5 -20.23 -11.78 14.56
CA GLN A 5 -20.78 -10.91 13.53
C GLN A 5 -19.75 -9.87 13.12
N LEU A 6 -19.49 -9.78 11.83
CA LEU A 6 -18.63 -8.78 11.21
C LEU A 6 -19.43 -7.50 11.00
N PHE A 7 -19.02 -6.41 11.66
CA PHE A 7 -19.64 -5.10 11.53
C PHE A 7 -18.93 -4.27 10.47
N PHE A 8 -19.72 -3.67 9.58
CA PHE A 8 -19.23 -2.79 8.52
C PHE A 8 -19.19 -1.35 9.05
N ASN A 9 -18.14 -0.60 8.73
CA ASN A 9 -18.21 0.85 8.83
C ASN A 9 -19.09 1.35 7.66
N GLY A 10 -19.91 2.38 7.86
CA GLY A 10 -20.73 2.99 6.81
C GLY A 10 -22.23 2.98 7.09
N VAL A 11 -22.86 4.14 6.93
CA VAL A 11 -24.31 4.32 7.12
C VAL A 11 -24.88 4.97 5.86
N ASN A 12 -25.93 4.35 5.34
CA ASN A 12 -26.62 4.79 4.15
C ASN A 12 -27.63 5.89 4.50
N ALA A 13 -27.37 7.12 4.05
CA ALA A 13 -28.18 8.29 4.34
C ALA A 13 -29.53 8.27 3.63
N SER A 14 -29.64 7.64 2.45
CA SER A 14 -30.93 7.46 1.76
C SER A 14 -31.94 6.68 2.61
N ARG A 15 -31.46 5.72 3.43
CA ARG A 15 -32.30 4.80 4.22
C ARG A 15 -32.27 4.99 5.73
N GLY A 16 -31.21 5.59 6.29
CA GLY A 16 -31.02 5.68 7.75
C GLY A 16 -30.57 4.39 8.42
N THR A 17 -29.99 3.47 7.65
CA THR A 17 -29.54 2.15 8.10
C THR A 17 -28.07 1.96 7.77
N TYR A 18 -27.38 1.03 8.42
CA TYR A 18 -26.05 0.60 7.96
C TYR A 18 -26.09 0.26 6.46
N GLY A 19 -25.02 0.59 5.73
CA GLY A 19 -24.94 0.36 4.28
C GLY A 19 -25.11 -1.12 3.92
N ARG A 20 -24.48 -1.99 4.73
CA ARG A 20 -24.61 -3.45 4.68
C ARG A 20 -25.02 -4.00 6.05
N LEU A 21 -25.88 -5.02 6.06
CA LEU A 21 -26.18 -5.77 7.29
C LEU A 21 -24.96 -6.59 7.72
N PRO A 22 -24.72 -6.78 9.04
CA PRO A 22 -23.65 -7.65 9.54
C PRO A 22 -23.71 -9.06 8.93
N LEU A 23 -22.57 -9.58 8.53
CA LEU A 23 -22.41 -10.96 8.06
C LEU A 23 -21.75 -11.80 9.15
N THR A 24 -22.02 -13.10 9.18
CA THR A 24 -21.17 -14.02 9.96
C THR A 24 -19.87 -14.31 9.20
N ALA A 25 -18.83 -14.70 9.93
CA ALA A 25 -17.61 -15.23 9.33
C ALA A 25 -17.88 -16.35 8.31
N ASP A 26 -18.76 -17.30 8.62
CA ASP A 26 -19.10 -18.39 7.69
C ASP A 26 -19.71 -17.88 6.37
N GLN A 27 -20.55 -16.85 6.45
CA GLN A 27 -21.17 -16.23 5.27
C GLN A 27 -20.12 -15.51 4.41
N LEU A 28 -19.22 -14.75 5.04
CA LEU A 28 -18.18 -14.05 4.30
C LEU A 28 -17.15 -15.02 3.70
N ALA A 29 -16.71 -16.04 4.46
CA ALA A 29 -15.81 -17.10 3.96
C ALA A 29 -16.43 -17.94 2.83
N ALA A 30 -17.75 -18.11 2.80
CA ALA A 30 -18.43 -18.74 1.67
C ALA A 30 -18.42 -17.84 0.43
N LEU A 31 -18.62 -16.52 0.58
CA LEU A 31 -18.52 -15.56 -0.53
C LEU A 31 -17.08 -15.40 -1.05
N ILE A 32 -16.07 -15.42 -0.18
CA ILE A 32 -14.65 -15.33 -0.55
C ILE A 32 -14.21 -16.55 -1.35
N ARG A 33 -14.61 -17.76 -0.91
CA ARG A 33 -14.28 -19.01 -1.61
C ARG A 33 -15.06 -19.18 -2.92
N GLY A 34 -16.33 -18.76 -2.95
CA GLY A 34 -17.21 -19.03 -4.08
C GLY A 34 -17.36 -20.54 -4.35
N ASP A 35 -17.64 -20.90 -5.61
CA ASP A 35 -17.74 -22.31 -6.05
C ASP A 35 -16.37 -22.99 -6.24
N ASP A 36 -15.29 -22.20 -6.38
CA ASP A 36 -13.91 -22.63 -6.57
C ASP A 36 -12.99 -21.57 -5.91
N PRO A 37 -12.29 -21.88 -4.80
CA PRO A 37 -11.48 -20.94 -4.04
C PRO A 37 -10.12 -20.67 -4.70
N SER A 38 -10.12 -20.30 -5.97
CA SER A 38 -8.90 -19.93 -6.69
C SER A 38 -8.30 -18.61 -6.17
N PRO A 39 -6.96 -18.51 -6.04
CA PRO A 39 -6.27 -17.24 -5.83
C PRO A 39 -6.63 -16.13 -6.83
N THR A 40 -7.01 -16.51 -8.04
CA THR A 40 -7.44 -15.55 -9.08
C THR A 40 -8.75 -14.83 -8.75
N ASN A 41 -9.49 -15.29 -7.73
CA ASN A 41 -10.62 -14.57 -7.14
C ASN A 41 -10.18 -13.37 -6.29
N LEU A 42 -8.93 -13.35 -5.80
CA LEU A 42 -8.40 -12.26 -4.97
C LEU A 42 -7.83 -11.13 -5.83
N ASP A 43 -6.94 -11.46 -6.77
CA ASP A 43 -6.54 -10.60 -7.87
C ASP A 43 -6.38 -11.47 -9.12
N SER A 44 -7.07 -11.09 -10.21
CA SER A 44 -6.99 -11.78 -11.49
C SER A 44 -5.68 -11.53 -12.24
N ASP A 45 -4.86 -10.58 -11.78
CA ASP A 45 -3.56 -10.21 -12.33
C ASP A 45 -2.43 -11.00 -11.65
N GLN A 46 -1.89 -11.98 -12.37
CA GLN A 46 -0.83 -12.86 -11.85
C GLN A 46 0.50 -12.13 -11.60
N ASP A 47 0.82 -11.09 -12.39
CA ASP A 47 2.02 -10.27 -12.20
C ASP A 47 1.89 -9.46 -10.90
N GLN A 48 0.67 -9.00 -10.57
CA GLN A 48 0.38 -8.32 -9.32
C GLN A 48 0.44 -9.26 -8.10
N LEU A 49 -0.15 -10.47 -8.18
CA LEU A 49 -0.03 -11.46 -7.09
C LEU A 49 1.43 -11.83 -6.81
N ALA A 50 2.23 -12.05 -7.85
CA ALA A 50 3.66 -12.30 -7.72
C ALA A 50 4.41 -11.12 -7.08
N GLU A 51 4.00 -9.88 -7.35
CA GLU A 51 4.60 -8.70 -6.74
C GLU A 51 4.24 -8.53 -5.26
N LEU A 52 2.98 -8.78 -4.89
CA LEU A 52 2.53 -8.76 -3.50
C LEU A 52 3.33 -9.78 -2.67
N LYS A 53 3.49 -11.02 -3.18
CA LYS A 53 4.35 -12.06 -2.58
C LYS A 53 5.80 -11.59 -2.41
N ARG A 54 6.41 -10.94 -3.41
CA ARG A 54 7.77 -10.40 -3.30
C ARG A 54 7.88 -9.27 -2.27
N ARG A 55 6.98 -8.29 -2.29
CA ARG A 55 7.01 -7.16 -1.34
C ARG A 55 6.79 -7.61 0.10
N ALA A 56 5.96 -8.64 0.34
CA ALA A 56 5.80 -9.24 1.67
C ALA A 56 7.07 -9.94 2.20
N ILE A 57 7.89 -10.52 1.31
CA ILE A 57 9.18 -11.10 1.70
C ILE A 57 10.19 -9.99 2.01
N GLN A 58 10.32 -8.98 1.13
CA GLN A 58 11.17 -7.80 1.35
C GLN A 58 10.78 -7.03 2.62
N ALA A 59 9.49 -7.00 2.95
CA ALA A 59 9.00 -6.37 4.17
C ALA A 59 9.58 -6.97 5.46
N LYS A 60 10.05 -8.22 5.41
CA LYS A 60 10.70 -8.91 6.53
C LYS A 60 12.21 -8.64 6.60
N SER A 61 12.86 -8.24 5.48
CA SER A 61 14.27 -7.84 5.46
C SER A 61 14.49 -6.35 5.78
N GLY A 62 13.47 -5.51 5.61
CA GLY A 62 13.49 -4.10 6.01
C GLY A 62 13.85 -3.10 4.92
N ASP A 63 14.17 -3.58 3.71
CA ASP A 63 14.36 -2.76 2.51
C ASP A 63 13.00 -2.47 1.87
N PHE A 64 12.62 -1.18 1.80
CA PHE A 64 11.31 -0.75 1.29
C PHE A 64 11.42 0.35 0.23
N GLY A 65 10.56 0.25 -0.79
CA GLY A 65 10.33 1.31 -1.76
C GLY A 65 11.42 1.41 -2.84
N VAL A 66 12.39 2.30 -2.64
CA VAL A 66 13.45 2.61 -3.62
C VAL A 66 14.66 1.68 -3.47
N LYS A 67 15.49 1.59 -4.51
CA LYS A 67 16.78 0.89 -4.45
C LYS A 67 17.70 1.47 -3.35
N GLU A 68 18.59 0.61 -2.85
CA GLU A 68 19.60 0.96 -1.84
C GLU A 68 20.33 2.27 -2.17
N GLY A 69 20.59 3.09 -1.15
CA GLY A 69 21.34 4.35 -1.27
C GLY A 69 20.53 5.55 -1.77
N VAL A 70 19.23 5.40 -2.05
CA VAL A 70 18.31 6.51 -2.37
C VAL A 70 17.58 6.96 -1.11
N ASN A 71 17.70 8.23 -0.73
CA ASN A 71 16.93 8.83 0.37
C ASN A 71 15.50 9.14 -0.08
N GLU A 72 14.51 8.47 0.50
CA GLU A 72 13.09 8.61 0.14
C GLU A 72 12.54 10.02 0.39
N LYS A 73 13.20 10.79 1.26
CA LYS A 73 12.87 12.19 1.54
C LYS A 73 13.47 13.18 0.53
N ASP A 74 14.23 12.76 -0.47
CA ASP A 74 14.88 13.67 -1.42
C ASP A 74 14.32 13.47 -2.83
N LEU A 75 13.56 14.45 -3.34
CA LEU A 75 13.01 14.42 -4.70
C LEU A 75 14.09 14.42 -5.78
N SER A 76 15.27 14.97 -5.51
CA SER A 76 16.38 14.93 -6.46
C SER A 76 16.95 13.51 -6.61
N GLN A 77 16.76 12.64 -5.60
CA GLN A 77 17.19 11.24 -5.60
C GLN A 77 16.06 10.29 -6.03
N THR A 78 14.84 10.51 -5.55
CA THR A 78 13.66 9.66 -5.79
C THR A 78 12.92 9.98 -7.09
N GLY A 79 13.07 11.20 -7.61
CA GLY A 79 12.31 11.68 -8.76
C GLY A 79 10.84 11.99 -8.45
N TRP A 80 10.18 12.62 -9.42
CA TRP A 80 8.74 12.88 -9.38
C TRP A 80 8.13 12.75 -10.77
N GLY A 81 7.01 12.05 -10.86
CA GLY A 81 6.29 11.79 -12.10
C GLY A 81 4.82 12.19 -12.03
N VAL A 82 4.25 12.58 -13.17
CA VAL A 82 2.82 12.82 -13.35
C VAL A 82 2.25 11.92 -14.44
N ILE A 83 1.09 11.31 -14.19
CA ILE A 83 0.40 10.39 -15.09
C ILE A 83 -0.95 10.97 -15.48
N PHE A 84 -1.09 11.32 -16.76
CA PHE A 84 -2.34 11.75 -17.38
C PHE A 84 -2.93 10.62 -18.23
N PRO A 85 -4.25 10.65 -18.54
CA PRO A 85 -4.81 9.87 -19.64
C PRO A 85 -4.05 10.11 -20.96
N ALA A 86 -3.99 9.08 -21.82
CA ALA A 86 -3.28 9.18 -23.10
C ALA A 86 -3.94 10.09 -24.15
N GLY A 87 -5.17 10.57 -23.88
CA GLY A 87 -5.92 11.46 -24.76
C GLY A 87 -5.42 12.91 -24.77
N GLN A 88 -5.96 13.73 -25.67
CA GLN A 88 -5.63 15.17 -25.76
C GLN A 88 -6.33 16.03 -24.69
N GLU A 89 -7.39 15.50 -24.06
CA GLU A 89 -8.19 16.17 -23.02
C GLU A 89 -7.35 16.71 -21.86
N SER A 90 -6.25 16.04 -21.55
CA SER A 90 -5.32 16.38 -20.47
C SER A 90 -4.50 17.65 -20.72
N ALA A 91 -4.48 18.21 -21.94
CA ALA A 91 -3.63 19.34 -22.30
C ALA A 91 -3.94 20.60 -21.49
N ALA A 92 -5.22 20.96 -21.33
CA ALA A 92 -5.63 22.13 -20.56
C ALA A 92 -5.40 21.94 -19.05
N ILE A 93 -5.59 20.72 -18.55
CA ILE A 93 -5.30 20.37 -17.14
C ILE A 93 -3.80 20.50 -16.86
N ARG A 94 -2.96 19.98 -17.76
CA ARG A 94 -1.49 20.12 -17.71
C ARG A 94 -1.05 21.58 -17.70
N GLU A 95 -1.69 22.44 -18.50
CA GLU A 95 -1.43 23.89 -18.51
C GLU A 95 -1.83 24.55 -17.18
N ALA A 96 -3.03 24.25 -16.65
CA ALA A 96 -3.49 24.75 -15.36
C ALA A 96 -2.58 24.32 -14.19
N MET A 97 -1.99 23.12 -14.25
CA MET A 97 -1.02 22.61 -13.29
C MET A 97 0.42 23.12 -13.48
N GLY A 98 0.69 23.96 -14.49
CA GLY A 98 2.04 24.30 -14.95
C GLY A 98 2.98 24.83 -13.85
N GLU A 99 2.45 25.49 -12.82
CA GLU A 99 3.23 25.95 -11.65
C GLU A 99 3.78 24.78 -10.82
N LEU A 100 2.96 23.77 -10.52
CA LEU A 100 3.38 22.59 -9.78
C LEU A 100 4.35 21.75 -10.61
N LEU A 101 4.08 21.60 -11.90
CA LEU A 101 4.94 20.88 -12.84
C LEU A 101 6.35 21.51 -12.92
N ALA A 102 6.42 22.84 -13.04
CA ALA A 102 7.70 23.56 -13.02
C ALA A 102 8.43 23.44 -11.67
N TRP A 103 7.69 23.46 -10.55
CA TRP A 103 8.28 23.29 -9.21
C TRP A 103 8.85 21.89 -9.00
N ARG A 104 8.09 20.84 -9.34
CA ARG A 104 8.53 19.44 -9.26
C ARG A 104 9.66 19.13 -10.22
N SER A 105 9.65 19.70 -11.43
CA SER A 105 10.78 19.63 -12.36
C SER A 105 12.05 20.25 -11.77
N THR A 106 11.94 21.37 -11.05
CA THR A 106 13.07 21.99 -10.36
C THR A 106 13.63 21.11 -9.25
N GLN A 107 12.78 20.43 -8.48
CA GLN A 107 13.19 19.58 -7.36
C GLN A 107 13.73 18.20 -7.79
N ALA A 108 13.11 17.57 -8.80
CA ALA A 108 13.49 16.23 -9.27
C ALA A 108 14.57 16.23 -10.37
N GLY A 109 14.81 17.36 -11.03
CA GLY A 109 15.86 17.52 -12.03
C GLY A 109 15.72 16.51 -13.18
N SER A 110 16.76 15.71 -13.43
CA SER A 110 16.74 14.67 -14.48
C SER A 110 15.78 13.51 -14.20
N ARG A 111 15.28 13.37 -12.97
CA ARG A 111 14.32 12.34 -12.55
C ARG A 111 12.87 12.85 -12.54
N TYR A 112 12.60 13.95 -13.24
CA TYR A 112 11.26 14.45 -13.52
C TYR A 112 10.65 13.77 -14.75
N ARG A 113 9.38 13.34 -14.66
CA ARG A 113 8.70 12.62 -15.75
C ARG A 113 7.25 13.07 -15.98
N GLU A 114 6.89 13.31 -17.23
CA GLU A 114 5.49 13.52 -17.64
C GLU A 114 5.00 12.38 -18.54
N CYS A 115 4.09 11.56 -18.03
CA CYS A 115 3.40 10.54 -18.80
C CYS A 115 2.10 11.14 -19.36
N SER A 116 2.20 11.79 -20.53
CA SER A 116 1.08 12.42 -21.24
C SER A 116 1.02 12.00 -22.72
N GLY A 117 -0.14 12.13 -23.37
CA GLY A 117 -0.30 11.77 -24.78
C GLY A 117 0.06 10.30 -25.04
N PRO A 118 0.89 9.96 -26.05
CA PRO A 118 1.30 8.57 -26.30
C PRO A 118 1.98 7.85 -25.11
N LEU A 119 2.51 8.61 -24.15
CA LEU A 119 3.11 8.11 -22.90
C LEU A 119 2.12 8.04 -21.72
N GLY A 120 0.95 8.68 -21.79
CA GLY A 120 -0.08 8.63 -20.74
C GLY A 120 -0.70 7.25 -20.53
N TYR A 121 -1.56 7.11 -19.52
CA TYR A 121 -2.29 5.87 -19.23
C TYR A 121 -3.28 5.53 -20.34
N ARG A 122 -3.33 4.25 -20.74
CA ARG A 122 -4.26 3.75 -21.77
C ARG A 122 -5.41 2.98 -21.13
N PRO A 123 -6.67 3.16 -21.54
CA PRO A 123 -7.80 2.43 -20.97
C PRO A 123 -7.59 0.90 -20.99
N GLY A 124 -7.74 0.26 -19.82
CA GLY A 124 -7.56 -1.19 -19.66
C GLY A 124 -6.11 -1.67 -19.59
N GLU A 125 -5.12 -0.78 -19.61
CA GLU A 125 -3.71 -1.12 -19.44
C GLU A 125 -3.42 -1.53 -17.98
N SER A 126 -2.68 -2.63 -17.80
CA SER A 126 -2.24 -3.10 -16.48
C SER A 126 -1.11 -2.24 -15.92
N LYS A 127 -0.83 -2.34 -14.61
CA LYS A 127 0.38 -1.78 -14.00
C LYS A 127 1.64 -2.23 -14.75
N ALA A 128 1.76 -3.54 -15.00
CA ALA A 128 2.94 -4.13 -15.61
C ALA A 128 3.14 -3.64 -17.05
N ASP A 129 2.08 -3.53 -17.85
CA ASP A 129 2.16 -3.03 -19.23
C ASP A 129 2.53 -1.54 -19.28
N PHE A 130 1.92 -0.73 -18.40
CA PHE A 130 2.26 0.69 -18.27
C PHE A 130 3.75 0.86 -17.91
N LEU A 131 4.22 0.23 -16.84
CA LEU A 131 5.61 0.35 -16.36
C LEU A 131 6.60 -0.14 -17.42
N ARG A 132 6.34 -1.29 -18.05
CA ARG A 132 7.18 -1.83 -19.14
C ARG A 132 7.26 -0.86 -20.32
N ARG A 133 6.17 -0.17 -20.66
CA ARG A 133 6.13 0.87 -21.70
C ARG A 133 6.87 2.15 -21.32
N GLN A 134 6.99 2.48 -20.02
CA GLN A 134 7.82 3.59 -19.57
C GLN A 134 9.33 3.24 -19.53
N GLY A 135 9.69 1.95 -19.60
CA GLY A 135 11.04 1.46 -19.38
C GLY A 135 11.37 1.18 -17.91
N ALA A 136 10.35 1.10 -17.05
CA ALA A 136 10.48 0.84 -15.62
C ALA A 136 10.48 -0.67 -15.31
N ALA A 137 11.05 -1.04 -14.16
CA ALA A 137 10.88 -2.39 -13.61
C ALA A 137 9.41 -2.60 -13.20
N THR A 138 8.81 -3.71 -13.62
CA THR A 138 7.42 -4.06 -13.26
C THR A 138 7.25 -4.62 -11.85
N SER A 139 8.37 -4.74 -11.11
CA SER A 139 8.51 -5.47 -9.86
C SER A 139 9.80 -5.14 -9.12
N GLY A 140 9.78 -5.22 -7.78
CA GLY A 140 10.95 -5.03 -6.92
C GLY A 140 11.23 -3.56 -6.61
N PRO A 141 12.37 -3.23 -5.99
CA PRO A 141 12.68 -1.87 -5.58
C PRO A 141 12.68 -0.91 -6.78
N VAL A 142 12.14 0.29 -6.58
CA VAL A 142 12.09 1.32 -7.63
C VAL A 142 13.50 1.82 -7.93
N ASP A 143 13.84 1.92 -9.21
CA ASP A 143 15.00 2.66 -9.69
C ASP A 143 14.56 4.04 -10.23
N PRO A 144 14.81 5.14 -9.49
CA PRO A 144 14.52 6.50 -9.91
C PRO A 144 15.22 6.97 -11.20
N ASP A 145 16.29 6.29 -11.62
CA ASP A 145 16.99 6.57 -12.89
C ASP A 145 16.24 6.00 -14.10
N LEU A 146 15.34 5.03 -13.88
CA LEU A 146 14.43 4.48 -14.89
C LEU A 146 13.04 5.11 -14.80
N PHE A 147 12.47 5.23 -13.60
CA PHE A 147 11.16 5.82 -13.38
C PHE A 147 11.00 6.39 -11.96
N PRO A 148 10.46 7.61 -11.79
CA PRO A 148 10.39 8.25 -10.48
C PRO A 148 9.51 7.51 -9.48
N TYR A 149 9.90 7.57 -8.20
CA TYR A 149 9.21 6.93 -7.09
C TYR A 149 7.92 7.63 -6.67
N TYR A 150 7.89 8.97 -6.67
CA TYR A 150 6.67 9.73 -6.39
C TYR A 150 5.84 9.91 -7.67
N LEU A 151 4.58 9.48 -7.67
CA LEU A 151 3.70 9.49 -8.84
C LEU A 151 2.36 10.17 -8.56
N LEU A 152 2.07 11.27 -9.26
CA LEU A 152 0.76 11.92 -9.23
C LEU A 152 -0.10 11.47 -10.42
N ILE A 153 -1.19 10.75 -10.15
CA ILE A 153 -2.24 10.46 -11.12
C ILE A 153 -3.14 11.69 -11.25
N VAL A 154 -3.30 12.20 -12.47
CA VAL A 154 -4.16 13.34 -12.80
C VAL A 154 -5.27 12.86 -13.73
N GLY A 155 -6.42 12.51 -13.16
CA GLY A 155 -7.53 11.98 -13.94
C GLY A 155 -8.63 11.33 -13.10
N ASP A 156 -9.82 11.36 -13.68
CA ASP A 156 -11.02 10.67 -13.21
C ASP A 156 -10.77 9.16 -13.02
N PRO A 157 -11.22 8.55 -11.90
CA PRO A 157 -11.31 7.10 -11.72
C PRO A 157 -11.93 6.28 -12.86
N GLU A 158 -12.85 6.78 -13.69
CA GLU A 158 -13.29 6.03 -14.90
C GLU A 158 -12.19 6.00 -15.99
N GLN A 159 -11.42 7.09 -16.15
CA GLN A 159 -10.35 7.19 -17.15
C GLN A 159 -9.07 6.45 -16.72
N ILE A 160 -8.73 6.51 -15.42
CA ILE A 160 -7.61 5.82 -14.80
C ILE A 160 -8.14 5.06 -13.58
N PRO A 161 -8.44 3.75 -13.67
CA PRO A 161 -9.08 2.99 -12.60
C PRO A 161 -8.39 3.07 -11.24
N TYR A 162 -9.17 2.98 -10.15
CA TYR A 162 -8.60 2.86 -8.78
C TYR A 162 -7.69 1.63 -8.64
N ARG A 163 -8.02 0.52 -9.30
CA ARG A 163 -7.16 -0.69 -9.33
C ARG A 163 -5.74 -0.38 -9.82
N PHE A 164 -5.58 0.44 -10.85
CA PHE A 164 -4.26 0.86 -11.34
C PHE A 164 -3.49 1.67 -10.28
N GLN A 165 -4.19 2.50 -9.49
CA GLN A 165 -3.58 3.21 -8.36
C GLN A 165 -3.15 2.25 -7.26
N TYR A 166 -4.01 1.34 -6.79
CA TYR A 166 -3.65 0.35 -5.74
C TYR A 166 -2.45 -0.50 -6.17
N GLN A 167 -2.44 -0.94 -7.43
CA GLN A 167 -1.37 -1.75 -7.99
C GLN A 167 -0.04 -0.97 -8.08
N LEU A 168 -0.06 0.32 -8.44
CA LEU A 168 1.13 1.17 -8.44
C LEU A 168 1.64 1.50 -7.02
N ASP A 169 0.75 1.81 -6.08
CA ASP A 169 1.10 2.10 -4.68
C ASP A 169 1.69 0.84 -3.97
N VAL A 170 1.38 -0.32 -4.55
CA VAL A 170 2.27 -1.48 -4.77
C VAL A 170 3.76 -1.27 -4.46
N GLN A 171 4.36 -0.33 -5.18
CA GLN A 171 5.81 -0.23 -5.43
C GLN A 171 6.29 1.24 -5.35
N TYR A 172 5.40 2.18 -5.70
CA TYR A 172 5.63 3.62 -5.78
C TYR A 172 4.90 4.36 -4.64
N ALA A 173 5.19 5.65 -4.47
CA ALA A 173 4.40 6.54 -3.60
C ALA A 173 3.41 7.33 -4.46
N VAL A 174 2.14 6.94 -4.45
CA VAL A 174 1.13 7.40 -5.41
C VAL A 174 0.08 8.29 -4.75
N GLY A 175 -0.22 9.41 -5.42
CA GLY A 175 -1.38 10.23 -5.11
C GLY A 175 -2.24 10.50 -6.33
N ARG A 176 -3.48 10.94 -6.13
CA ARG A 176 -4.42 11.28 -7.21
C ARG A 176 -5.05 12.65 -7.03
N ILE A 177 -5.23 13.39 -8.11
CA ILE A 177 -6.16 14.53 -8.17
C ILE A 177 -7.09 14.46 -9.37
N HIS A 178 -8.34 14.89 -9.15
CA HIS A 178 -9.30 15.22 -10.20
C HIS A 178 -10.26 16.29 -9.67
N PHE A 179 -10.53 17.33 -10.47
CA PHE A 179 -11.43 18.42 -10.15
C PHE A 179 -12.33 18.74 -11.34
N ASP A 180 -13.48 19.35 -11.06
CA ASP A 180 -14.48 19.71 -12.08
C ASP A 180 -14.02 20.89 -12.96
N THR A 181 -13.12 21.75 -12.44
CA THR A 181 -12.66 22.97 -13.14
C THR A 181 -11.13 23.11 -13.22
N LEU A 182 -10.65 23.71 -14.31
CA LEU A 182 -9.23 24.07 -14.49
C LEU A 182 -8.71 25.02 -13.41
N ASP A 183 -9.58 25.91 -12.91
CA ASP A 183 -9.30 26.81 -11.81
C ASP A 183 -8.93 26.06 -10.51
N GLU A 184 -9.60 24.95 -10.20
CA GLU A 184 -9.29 24.12 -9.02
C GLU A 184 -7.92 23.44 -9.16
N TYR A 185 -7.56 22.96 -10.35
CA TYR A 185 -6.20 22.45 -10.63
C TYR A 185 -5.14 23.54 -10.41
N ALA A 186 -5.38 24.78 -10.89
CA ALA A 186 -4.45 25.89 -10.74
C ALA A 186 -4.33 26.37 -9.29
N ARG A 187 -5.43 26.42 -8.53
CA ARG A 187 -5.46 26.74 -7.09
C ARG A 187 -4.76 25.68 -6.26
N TYR A 188 -4.95 24.40 -6.59
CA TYR A 188 -4.25 23.31 -5.93
C TYR A 188 -2.74 23.40 -6.17
N ALA A 189 -2.31 23.58 -7.43
CA ALA A 189 -0.91 23.78 -7.79
C ALA A 189 -0.27 24.95 -7.03
N ARG A 190 -0.94 26.11 -6.99
CA ARG A 190 -0.51 27.28 -6.20
C ARG A 190 -0.40 26.96 -4.71
N SER A 191 -1.38 26.26 -4.14
CA SER A 191 -1.42 25.92 -2.70
C SER A 191 -0.23 25.05 -2.28
N VAL A 192 0.14 24.06 -3.11
CA VAL A 192 1.34 23.23 -2.92
C VAL A 192 2.61 24.09 -3.02
N VAL A 193 2.76 24.85 -4.11
CA VAL A 193 4.01 25.58 -4.37
C VAL A 193 4.26 26.71 -3.36
N SER A 194 3.24 27.47 -2.95
CA SER A 194 3.41 28.47 -1.88
C SER A 194 3.72 27.82 -0.53
N SER A 195 3.15 26.66 -0.23
CA SER A 195 3.46 25.95 1.02
C SER A 195 4.91 25.46 1.05
N GLU A 196 5.41 24.91 -0.05
CA GLU A 196 6.79 24.40 -0.12
C GLU A 196 7.86 25.47 -0.31
N ARG A 197 7.49 26.66 -0.81
CA ARG A 197 8.39 27.83 -0.85
C ARG A 197 8.53 28.54 0.51
N GLY A 198 7.72 28.15 1.50
CA GLY A 198 7.77 28.72 2.84
C GLY A 198 6.90 29.97 3.03
N ASP A 199 6.01 30.29 2.09
CA ASP A 199 4.98 31.34 2.26
C ASP A 199 3.97 30.94 3.36
N VAL A 200 3.86 29.64 3.64
CA VAL A 200 2.99 29.04 4.67
C VAL A 200 3.86 28.44 5.76
N LYS A 201 3.62 28.85 7.02
CA LYS A 201 4.30 28.31 8.21
C LYS A 201 3.27 28.06 9.31
N LEU A 202 2.87 26.81 9.49
CA LEU A 202 1.83 26.38 10.42
C LEU A 202 2.41 26.05 11.80
N ALA A 203 1.63 26.31 12.84
CA ALA A 203 1.90 25.79 14.17
C ALA A 203 1.82 24.25 14.18
N ARG A 204 2.61 23.60 15.04
CA ARG A 204 2.59 22.15 15.30
C ARG A 204 1.33 21.75 16.09
N LYS A 205 0.16 21.93 15.49
CA LYS A 205 -1.14 21.47 16.01
C LYS A 205 -1.57 20.22 15.24
N ALA A 206 -1.87 19.14 15.97
CA ALA A 206 -2.48 17.93 15.44
C ALA A 206 -3.76 17.64 16.22
N VAL A 207 -4.86 17.33 15.53
CA VAL A 207 -6.17 17.09 16.17
C VAL A 207 -6.67 15.70 15.79
N PHE A 208 -6.99 14.90 16.81
CA PHE A 208 -7.54 13.56 16.67
C PHE A 208 -9.04 13.57 17.00
N PHE A 209 -9.87 13.50 15.97
CA PHE A 209 -11.33 13.63 16.02
C PHE A 209 -11.99 12.25 15.87
N GLY A 210 -12.68 11.78 16.91
CA GLY A 210 -13.32 10.45 16.94
C GLY A 210 -14.79 10.55 17.30
N VAL A 211 -15.67 10.32 16.33
CA VAL A 211 -17.11 10.26 16.59
C VAL A 211 -17.43 9.01 17.40
N ARG A 212 -18.45 9.06 18.26
CA ARG A 212 -18.93 7.93 19.06
C ARG A 212 -20.44 8.05 19.23
N ASN A 213 -21.18 7.78 18.15
CA ASN A 213 -22.63 7.89 18.14
C ASN A 213 -23.25 6.88 19.14
N ASN A 214 -24.35 7.27 19.77
CA ASN A 214 -25.01 6.44 20.78
C ASN A 214 -25.54 5.14 20.16
N ASP A 215 -25.45 4.02 20.88
CA ASP A 215 -25.90 2.71 20.42
C ASP A 215 -25.27 2.22 19.08
N ASP A 216 -24.13 2.80 18.65
CA ASP A 216 -23.33 2.32 17.51
C ASP A 216 -21.99 1.72 17.94
N VAL A 217 -21.70 0.51 17.45
CA VAL A 217 -20.49 -0.26 17.79
C VAL A 217 -19.28 0.24 17.01
N ALA A 218 -19.45 0.64 15.74
CA ALA A 218 -18.33 0.93 14.85
C ALA A 218 -17.59 2.21 15.26
N THR A 219 -18.31 3.31 15.48
CA THR A 219 -17.77 4.58 15.99
C THR A 219 -17.28 4.45 17.43
N THR A 220 -17.94 3.64 18.26
CA THR A 220 -17.43 3.31 19.61
C THR A 220 -16.06 2.64 19.58
N ARG A 221 -15.85 1.65 18.70
CA ARG A 221 -14.54 1.01 18.52
C ARG A 221 -13.52 1.96 17.89
N ALA A 222 -13.89 2.70 16.84
CA ALA A 222 -12.99 3.67 16.22
C ALA A 222 -12.51 4.75 17.22
N ALA A 223 -13.39 5.25 18.09
CA ALA A 223 -13.03 6.20 19.13
C ALA A 223 -12.10 5.59 20.21
N ASN A 224 -12.46 4.41 20.73
CA ASN A 224 -11.80 3.81 21.90
C ASN A 224 -10.52 3.02 21.55
N ASP A 225 -10.49 2.37 20.39
CA ASP A 225 -9.44 1.42 20.00
C ASP A 225 -8.45 2.02 18.98
N LEU A 226 -8.87 3.01 18.19
CA LEU A 226 -8.01 3.73 17.22
C LEU A 226 -7.67 5.16 17.69
N VAL A 227 -8.65 6.06 17.79
CA VAL A 227 -8.40 7.51 17.97
C VAL A 227 -7.74 7.83 19.31
N LEU A 228 -8.31 7.36 20.43
CA LEU A 228 -7.73 7.60 21.76
C LEU A 228 -6.33 6.96 21.92
N PRO A 229 -6.10 5.68 21.55
CA PRO A 229 -4.77 5.07 21.63
C PRO A 229 -3.74 5.73 20.72
N LEU A 230 -4.10 6.10 19.48
CA LEU A 230 -3.22 6.77 18.53
C LEU A 230 -2.73 8.14 19.06
N ALA A 231 -3.66 8.97 19.55
CA ALA A 231 -3.33 10.25 20.15
C ALA A 231 -2.42 10.09 21.38
N ASN A 232 -2.66 9.09 22.22
CA ASN A 232 -1.83 8.79 23.40
C ASN A 232 -0.43 8.31 23.02
N VAL A 233 -0.30 7.44 22.03
CA VAL A 233 0.98 6.89 21.52
C VAL A 233 1.82 7.97 20.82
N ILE A 234 1.20 9.01 20.28
CA ILE A 234 1.90 10.19 19.76
C ILE A 234 2.33 11.11 20.92
N LYS A 235 1.42 11.45 21.85
CA LYS A 235 1.74 12.28 23.05
C LYS A 235 2.85 11.70 23.92
N ALA A 236 2.91 10.37 24.04
CA ALA A 236 3.92 9.67 24.82
C ALA A 236 5.30 9.61 24.14
N ASN A 237 5.42 10.02 22.86
CA ASN A 237 6.70 10.06 22.16
C ASN A 237 7.48 11.34 22.55
N PRO A 238 8.69 11.27 23.12
CA PRO A 238 9.46 12.46 23.49
C PRO A 238 9.71 13.45 22.34
N ARG A 239 9.77 12.96 21.08
CA ARG A 239 9.93 13.81 19.89
C ARG A 239 8.68 14.65 19.55
N ALA A 240 7.55 14.40 20.23
CA ALA A 240 6.30 15.14 20.07
C ALA A 240 6.12 16.26 21.13
N SER A 241 7.15 16.59 21.92
CA SER A 241 7.10 17.66 22.94
C SER A 241 6.61 19.00 22.39
N ASP A 242 6.97 19.30 21.14
CA ASP A 242 6.71 20.58 20.49
C ASP A 242 5.38 20.59 19.72
N TRP A 243 4.57 19.53 19.87
CA TRP A 243 3.27 19.36 19.23
C TRP A 243 2.11 19.55 20.21
N ALA A 244 1.22 20.50 19.90
CA ALA A 244 -0.09 20.61 20.50
C ALA A 244 -1.00 19.50 19.94
N VAL A 245 -1.05 18.35 20.62
CA VAL A 245 -1.91 17.21 20.25
C VAL A 245 -3.24 17.28 20.97
N GLU A 246 -4.30 17.65 20.25
CA GLU A 246 -5.67 17.73 20.73
C GLU A 246 -6.42 16.39 20.47
N THR A 247 -7.45 16.10 21.26
CA THR A 247 -8.28 14.91 21.08
C THR A 247 -9.74 15.27 21.35
N VAL A 248 -10.59 15.10 20.33
CA VAL A 248 -12.00 15.53 20.30
C VAL A 248 -12.85 14.28 20.06
N VAL A 249 -13.54 13.79 21.10
CA VAL A 249 -14.24 12.49 21.04
C VAL A 249 -15.65 12.56 21.64
N GLY A 250 -16.59 11.81 21.06
CA GLY A 250 -17.98 11.73 21.53
C GLY A 250 -18.70 13.07 21.40
N GLU A 251 -19.37 13.54 22.46
CA GLU A 251 -20.15 14.80 22.49
C GLU A 251 -19.41 16.05 21.97
N ALA A 252 -18.07 16.07 22.02
CA ALA A 252 -17.28 17.16 21.43
C ALA A 252 -17.10 17.05 19.89
N ALA A 253 -17.28 15.86 19.32
CA ALA A 253 -17.05 15.54 17.90
C ALA A 253 -18.29 15.83 17.01
N GLY A 254 -18.94 16.97 17.24
CA GLY A 254 -20.06 17.44 16.42
C GLY A 254 -19.62 18.14 15.12
N LYS A 255 -20.56 18.29 14.18
CA LYS A 255 -20.38 18.91 12.86
C LYS A 255 -19.88 20.34 12.98
N ALA A 256 -20.45 21.12 13.91
CA ALA A 256 -20.00 22.48 14.19
C ALA A 256 -18.53 22.54 14.63
N ARG A 257 -18.07 21.56 15.43
CA ARG A 257 -16.65 21.44 15.82
C ARG A 257 -15.78 21.09 14.62
N LEU A 258 -16.19 20.12 13.81
CA LEU A 258 -15.43 19.70 12.64
C LEU A 258 -15.28 20.82 11.59
N ARG A 259 -16.31 21.67 11.41
CA ARG A 259 -16.23 22.88 10.56
C ARG A 259 -15.15 23.87 11.04
N GLN A 260 -14.96 24.04 12.35
CA GLN A 260 -13.87 24.89 12.87
C GLN A 260 -12.48 24.29 12.66
N LEU A 261 -12.38 22.96 12.60
CA LEU A 261 -11.15 22.22 12.31
C LEU A 261 -10.85 22.11 10.80
N LEU A 262 -11.85 22.32 9.95
CA LEU A 262 -11.75 22.30 8.49
C LEU A 262 -11.92 23.70 7.88
N GLY A 263 -11.01 24.59 8.26
CA GLY A 263 -10.85 25.92 7.67
C GLY A 263 -11.38 27.08 8.51
N GLY A 264 -11.84 26.83 9.74
CA GLY A 264 -12.05 27.86 10.75
C GLY A 264 -10.79 28.20 11.54
N ASP A 265 -10.95 28.95 12.64
CA ASP A 265 -9.84 29.52 13.42
C ASP A 265 -8.99 28.45 14.14
N GLU A 266 -9.48 27.21 14.23
CA GLU A 266 -8.83 26.12 14.96
C GLU A 266 -8.19 25.06 14.07
N THR A 267 -8.17 25.30 12.76
CA THR A 267 -7.65 24.41 11.71
C THR A 267 -6.20 23.99 12.01
N PRO A 268 -5.93 22.69 12.23
CA PRO A 268 -4.59 22.20 12.56
C PRO A 268 -3.70 22.05 11.32
N ALA A 269 -2.41 21.77 11.53
CA ALA A 269 -1.53 21.32 10.45
C ALA A 269 -1.89 19.90 10.01
N LEU A 270 -2.20 19.03 10.97
CA LEU A 270 -2.67 17.67 10.75
C LEU A 270 -4.04 17.45 11.40
N LEU A 271 -5.03 17.01 10.63
CA LEU A 271 -6.32 16.54 11.15
C LEU A 271 -6.46 15.03 10.92
N PHE A 272 -6.67 14.25 11.97
CA PHE A 272 -7.07 12.85 11.87
C PHE A 272 -8.54 12.74 12.27
N THR A 273 -9.39 12.19 11.40
CA THR A 273 -10.80 11.90 11.71
C THR A 273 -11.07 10.40 11.65
N ALA A 274 -11.93 9.91 12.54
CA ALA A 274 -12.52 8.58 12.43
C ALA A 274 -14.03 8.64 12.71
N SER A 275 -14.81 8.14 11.75
CA SER A 275 -16.26 8.05 11.84
C SER A 275 -16.81 7.07 10.79
N HIS A 276 -18.14 7.00 10.70
CA HIS A 276 -18.82 6.59 9.49
C HIS A 276 -18.58 7.60 8.36
N GLY A 277 -18.32 7.06 7.17
CA GLY A 277 -18.56 7.81 5.94
C GLY A 277 -19.99 7.59 5.47
N VAL A 278 -20.63 8.65 4.98
CA VAL A 278 -21.99 8.59 4.48
C VAL A 278 -22.03 7.92 3.11
N GLU A 279 -22.88 6.89 2.99
CA GLU A 279 -23.19 6.16 1.76
C GLU A 279 -24.57 6.62 1.24
N PHE A 280 -24.79 6.57 -0.07
CA PHE A 280 -26.10 6.73 -0.69
C PHE A 280 -26.41 5.56 -1.62
N ASP A 281 -27.70 5.26 -1.83
CA ASP A 281 -28.09 4.24 -2.80
C ASP A 281 -27.69 4.65 -4.23
N ASN A 282 -27.34 3.69 -5.09
CA ASN A 282 -26.90 3.96 -6.46
C ASN A 282 -27.97 4.74 -7.25
N GLY A 283 -27.63 5.94 -7.70
CA GLY A 283 -28.54 6.83 -8.41
C GLY A 283 -29.35 7.78 -7.52
N ASP A 284 -29.10 7.84 -6.20
CA ASP A 284 -29.57 8.95 -5.36
C ASP A 284 -28.96 10.27 -5.86
N PRO A 285 -29.75 11.35 -6.03
CA PRO A 285 -29.25 12.64 -6.51
C PRO A 285 -28.11 13.23 -5.66
N GLN A 286 -28.00 12.86 -4.38
CA GLN A 286 -26.93 13.33 -3.48
C GLN A 286 -25.65 12.49 -3.58
N GLN A 287 -25.66 11.34 -4.26
CA GLN A 287 -24.55 10.37 -4.18
C GLN A 287 -23.21 10.99 -4.58
N ILE A 288 -23.15 11.70 -5.70
CA ILE A 288 -21.88 12.27 -6.22
C ILE A 288 -21.34 13.37 -5.30
N ASP A 289 -22.21 14.27 -4.83
CA ASP A 289 -21.76 15.44 -4.07
C ASP A 289 -21.58 15.17 -2.56
N HIS A 290 -22.28 14.17 -1.99
CA HIS A 290 -22.27 13.91 -0.54
C HIS A 290 -21.69 12.55 -0.12
N GLN A 291 -21.50 11.56 -1.01
CA GLN A 291 -20.90 10.28 -0.59
C GLN A 291 -19.46 10.46 -0.11
N GLY A 292 -19.11 9.80 0.99
CA GLY A 292 -17.84 10.00 1.70
C GLY A 292 -17.83 11.16 2.70
N SER A 293 -18.96 11.88 2.87
CA SER A 293 -19.12 12.88 3.93
C SER A 293 -18.91 12.27 5.31
N ILE A 294 -18.38 13.04 6.25
CA ILE A 294 -18.06 12.56 7.61
C ILE A 294 -19.31 12.70 8.48
N LEU A 295 -19.95 11.57 8.84
CA LEU A 295 -21.05 11.59 9.80
C LEU A 295 -20.52 12.04 11.17
N CYS A 296 -21.23 12.94 11.85
CA CYS A 296 -20.78 13.57 13.09
C CYS A 296 -21.59 13.08 14.30
N GLN A 297 -21.19 13.49 15.51
CA GLN A 297 -21.88 13.12 16.75
C GLN A 297 -23.35 13.56 16.79
N ASP A 298 -23.72 14.58 16.01
CA ASP A 298 -25.07 15.13 15.88
C ASP A 298 -26.11 14.08 15.45
N TRP A 299 -25.68 13.00 14.77
CA TRP A 299 -26.54 11.83 14.57
C TRP A 299 -26.74 11.12 15.93
N PRO A 300 -27.99 11.01 16.44
CA PRO A 300 -28.25 10.43 17.75
C PRO A 300 -28.11 8.89 17.77
N GLY A 301 -27.58 8.32 16.70
CA GLY A 301 -27.29 6.89 16.55
C GLY A 301 -28.47 6.07 16.06
N PRO A 302 -28.22 4.80 15.70
CA PRO A 302 -29.19 3.96 15.00
C PRO A 302 -30.42 3.66 15.85
N ARG A 303 -30.29 3.58 17.19
CA ARG A 303 -31.44 3.23 18.05
C ARG A 303 -32.50 4.32 18.11
N LEU A 304 -32.08 5.59 18.06
CA LEU A 304 -32.95 6.76 18.20
C LEU A 304 -33.34 7.37 16.85
N TRP A 305 -32.54 7.21 15.79
CA TRP A 305 -32.87 7.69 14.44
C TRP A 305 -33.28 6.54 13.51
N ARG A 306 -34.46 6.62 12.92
CA ARG A 306 -35.01 5.62 11.99
C ARG A 306 -35.60 6.33 10.76
N GLY A 307 -34.77 6.57 9.76
CA GLY A 307 -35.14 7.26 8.52
C GLY A 307 -33.95 8.00 7.91
N PRO A 308 -34.11 8.63 6.74
CA PRO A 308 -33.01 9.27 6.02
C PRO A 308 -32.17 10.19 6.90
N ILE A 309 -30.85 10.22 6.68
CA ILE A 309 -29.94 11.05 7.48
C ILE A 309 -29.90 12.46 6.88
N PRO A 310 -30.31 13.48 7.65
CA PRO A 310 -30.32 14.87 7.18
C PRO A 310 -28.90 15.44 7.15
N GLN A 311 -28.66 16.43 6.28
CA GLN A 311 -27.33 17.01 6.04
C GLN A 311 -26.75 17.67 7.30
N GLU A 312 -27.60 18.12 8.23
CA GLU A 312 -27.24 18.63 9.55
C GLU A 312 -26.37 17.65 10.37
N PHE A 313 -26.44 16.34 10.10
CA PHE A 313 -25.71 15.33 10.87
C PHE A 313 -24.34 14.95 10.28
N TYR A 314 -24.00 15.36 9.06
CA TYR A 314 -22.71 15.02 8.43
C TYR A 314 -22.02 16.23 7.82
N LEU A 315 -20.69 16.26 7.86
CA LEU A 315 -19.90 17.28 7.19
C LEU A 315 -19.62 16.87 5.74
N SER A 316 -20.14 17.68 4.82
CA SER A 316 -20.05 17.51 3.37
C SER A 316 -19.10 18.54 2.73
N GLY A 317 -18.84 18.40 1.42
CA GLY A 317 -18.07 19.42 0.67
C GLY A 317 -18.72 20.82 0.71
N ASP A 318 -20.05 20.88 0.83
CA ASP A 318 -20.84 22.13 0.88
C ASP A 318 -20.73 22.87 2.22
N ASP A 319 -20.24 22.21 3.27
CA ASP A 319 -20.02 22.84 4.58
C ASP A 319 -18.76 23.71 4.63
N LEU A 320 -17.90 23.62 3.61
CA LEU A 320 -16.69 24.41 3.46
C LEU A 320 -17.03 25.79 2.86
N ASP A 321 -17.24 26.77 3.74
CA ASP A 321 -17.44 28.18 3.38
C ASP A 321 -16.33 28.66 2.41
N SER A 322 -16.67 29.51 1.44
CA SER A 322 -15.69 30.08 0.50
C SER A 322 -14.56 30.86 1.17
N ARG A 323 -14.73 31.27 2.43
CA ARG A 323 -13.74 31.95 3.26
C ARG A 323 -12.88 30.99 4.10
N ALA A 324 -13.18 29.70 4.11
CA ALA A 324 -12.44 28.69 4.87
C ALA A 324 -10.93 28.70 4.51
N ARG A 325 -10.08 28.37 5.48
CA ARG A 325 -8.62 28.45 5.35
C ARG A 325 -7.97 27.09 5.58
N LEU A 326 -7.85 26.32 4.52
CA LEU A 326 -7.26 24.98 4.55
C LEU A 326 -5.78 24.94 4.15
N LEU A 327 -5.25 26.05 3.61
CA LEU A 327 -3.90 26.16 3.06
C LEU A 327 -2.83 25.52 3.94
N GLY A 328 -2.19 24.46 3.44
CA GLY A 328 -1.11 23.76 4.15
C GLY A 328 -1.55 22.60 5.05
N THR A 329 -2.84 22.35 5.26
CA THR A 329 -3.31 21.21 6.08
C THR A 329 -3.13 19.89 5.33
N VAL A 330 -2.77 18.84 6.07
CA VAL A 330 -2.98 17.44 5.64
C VAL A 330 -4.08 16.83 6.52
N ALA A 331 -5.00 16.11 5.90
CA ALA A 331 -6.05 15.38 6.61
C ALA A 331 -5.91 13.86 6.39
N PHE A 332 -6.23 13.07 7.42
CA PHE A 332 -6.43 11.63 7.33
C PHE A 332 -7.87 11.35 7.75
N CYS A 333 -8.67 10.75 6.87
CA CYS A 333 -10.09 10.50 7.07
C CYS A 333 -10.37 9.01 7.06
N PHE A 334 -10.42 8.42 8.26
CA PHE A 334 -10.96 7.08 8.49
C PHE A 334 -12.49 7.14 8.39
N ALA A 335 -12.98 7.06 7.15
CA ALA A 335 -14.39 7.09 6.80
C ALA A 335 -14.62 6.33 5.49
N CYS A 336 -15.76 5.65 5.38
CA CYS A 336 -16.14 4.91 4.17
C CYS A 336 -16.35 5.86 3.01
N PHE A 337 -15.84 5.51 1.83
CA PHE A 337 -15.83 6.37 0.66
C PHE A 337 -15.14 7.72 0.91
N GLY A 338 -14.33 7.88 1.96
CA GLY A 338 -13.75 9.17 2.36
C GLY A 338 -12.79 9.77 1.32
N ALA A 339 -12.20 8.94 0.46
CA ALA A 339 -11.39 9.37 -0.69
C ALA A 339 -12.07 9.14 -2.05
N GLY A 340 -12.95 8.15 -2.17
CA GLY A 340 -13.61 7.87 -3.45
C GLY A 340 -14.53 6.66 -3.45
N THR A 341 -15.17 6.45 -4.59
CA THR A 341 -16.13 5.38 -4.85
C THR A 341 -15.79 4.70 -6.18
N PRO A 342 -15.58 3.37 -6.21
CA PRO A 342 -15.54 2.63 -7.47
C PRO A 342 -16.96 2.44 -8.00
N ARG A 343 -17.12 2.33 -9.33
CA ARG A 343 -18.42 2.09 -9.96
C ARG A 343 -19.06 0.78 -9.50
N ASN A 344 -18.24 -0.27 -9.45
CA ASN A 344 -18.62 -1.62 -9.11
C ASN A 344 -18.18 -1.96 -7.69
N ASP A 345 -18.93 -2.85 -7.04
CA ASP A 345 -18.57 -3.42 -5.74
C ASP A 345 -17.29 -4.27 -5.86
N ASP A 346 -16.22 -3.90 -5.15
CA ASP A 346 -14.98 -4.68 -5.06
C ASP A 346 -15.08 -5.81 -4.01
N PHE A 347 -16.16 -5.86 -3.22
CA PHE A 347 -16.35 -6.90 -2.19
C PHE A 347 -16.82 -8.24 -2.77
N PRO A 348 -16.68 -9.37 -2.03
CA PRO A 348 -16.97 -10.69 -2.54
C PRO A 348 -18.45 -10.79 -2.86
N HIS A 349 -18.71 -10.99 -4.15
CA HIS A 349 -20.02 -11.17 -4.73
C HIS A 349 -20.13 -12.59 -5.26
N GLN A 350 -21.35 -13.12 -5.33
CA GLN A 350 -21.58 -14.41 -5.99
C GLN A 350 -21.12 -14.33 -7.45
N LYS A 351 -20.60 -15.44 -7.98
CA LYS A 351 -20.00 -15.52 -9.31
C LYS A 351 -20.97 -15.01 -10.38
N GLY A 352 -20.58 -13.94 -11.09
CA GLY A 352 -21.42 -13.29 -12.10
C GLY A 352 -22.38 -12.20 -11.59
N ALA A 353 -22.28 -11.80 -10.31
CA ALA A 353 -23.17 -10.81 -9.68
C ALA A 353 -22.44 -9.55 -9.17
N GLN A 354 -21.38 -9.09 -9.85
CA GLN A 354 -20.75 -7.82 -9.49
C GLN A 354 -21.75 -6.68 -9.66
N SER A 355 -22.10 -6.03 -8.55
CA SER A 355 -23.17 -5.03 -8.49
C SER A 355 -22.58 -3.63 -8.63
N ALA A 356 -23.23 -2.76 -9.41
CA ALA A 356 -22.85 -1.36 -9.48
C ALA A 356 -23.33 -0.64 -8.21
N ILE A 357 -22.40 -0.05 -7.45
CA ILE A 357 -22.70 0.74 -6.24
C ILE A 357 -22.80 2.25 -6.53
N ALA A 358 -22.32 2.68 -7.71
CA ALA A 358 -22.42 4.04 -8.20
C ALA A 358 -22.69 4.06 -9.72
N PRO A 359 -23.17 5.20 -10.28
CA PRO A 359 -23.38 5.32 -11.73
C PRO A 359 -22.06 5.29 -12.52
N HIS A 360 -20.98 5.78 -11.91
CA HIS A 360 -19.59 5.77 -12.38
C HIS A 360 -18.65 5.82 -11.16
N ALA A 361 -17.36 5.57 -11.35
CA ALA A 361 -16.35 5.75 -10.31
C ALA A 361 -16.02 7.25 -10.15
N PHE A 362 -15.81 7.73 -8.92
CA PHE A 362 -15.53 9.15 -8.66
C PHE A 362 -14.67 9.37 -7.40
N ILE A 363 -13.92 10.49 -7.38
CA ILE A 363 -13.26 11.01 -6.17
C ILE A 363 -14.31 11.71 -5.32
N SER A 364 -14.30 11.47 -4.02
CA SER A 364 -15.32 12.04 -3.13
C SER A 364 -15.20 13.57 -3.03
N ARG A 365 -16.35 14.23 -3.04
CA ARG A 365 -16.47 15.69 -3.18
C ARG A 365 -15.80 16.48 -2.06
N LEU A 366 -15.80 15.96 -0.83
CA LEU A 366 -15.16 16.62 0.33
C LEU A 366 -13.64 16.80 0.11
N PRO A 367 -12.83 15.77 -0.16
CA PRO A 367 -11.44 15.92 -0.62
C PRO A 367 -11.26 16.90 -1.78
N GLN A 368 -12.08 16.84 -2.83
CA GLN A 368 -11.96 17.77 -3.97
C GLN A 368 -12.12 19.24 -3.53
N ARG A 369 -13.15 19.55 -2.75
CA ARG A 369 -13.40 20.88 -2.18
C ARG A 369 -12.31 21.33 -1.23
N MET A 370 -11.70 20.41 -0.47
CA MET A 370 -10.60 20.70 0.43
C MET A 370 -9.33 21.12 -0.33
N LEU A 371 -8.99 20.43 -1.42
CA LEU A 371 -7.78 20.68 -2.21
C LEU A 371 -7.94 21.86 -3.18
N GLY A 372 -9.09 21.99 -3.85
CA GLY A 372 -9.38 23.05 -4.84
C GLY A 372 -9.81 24.39 -4.26
N HIS A 373 -9.75 24.56 -2.93
CA HIS A 373 -10.36 25.68 -2.21
C HIS A 373 -9.84 27.06 -2.66
N PRO A 374 -10.72 28.06 -2.93
CA PRO A 374 -10.33 29.35 -3.50
C PRO A 374 -9.35 30.16 -2.63
N ASN A 375 -9.42 30.05 -1.30
CA ASN A 375 -8.50 30.73 -0.39
C ASN A 375 -7.18 29.96 -0.18
N GLY A 376 -7.00 28.80 -0.82
CA GLY A 376 -5.86 27.92 -0.65
C GLY A 376 -6.27 26.65 0.07
N GLY A 377 -5.98 25.51 -0.56
CA GLY A 377 -6.47 24.21 -0.16
C GLY A 377 -5.56 23.42 0.77
N ALA A 378 -6.13 22.36 1.33
CA ALA A 378 -5.37 21.28 1.94
C ALA A 378 -4.38 20.70 0.91
N LEU A 379 -3.20 20.27 1.36
CA LEU A 379 -2.17 19.73 0.48
C LEU A 379 -2.45 18.28 0.09
N ALA A 380 -3.00 17.51 1.02
CA ALA A 380 -3.44 16.14 0.79
C ALA A 380 -4.56 15.75 1.75
N VAL A 381 -5.45 14.88 1.28
CA VAL A 381 -6.39 14.12 2.10
C VAL A 381 -6.10 12.64 1.88
N ILE A 382 -5.75 11.93 2.94
CA ILE A 382 -5.64 10.47 2.93
C ILE A 382 -6.99 9.92 3.37
N GLY A 383 -7.53 8.95 2.64
CA GLY A 383 -8.83 8.37 2.98
C GLY A 383 -9.09 7.06 2.28
N HIS A 384 -10.21 6.43 2.61
CA HIS A 384 -10.59 5.13 2.08
C HIS A 384 -11.39 5.27 0.78
N VAL A 385 -11.02 4.53 -0.26
CA VAL A 385 -11.87 4.29 -1.43
C VAL A 385 -12.80 3.13 -1.10
N GLU A 386 -14.09 3.28 -1.38
CA GLU A 386 -15.11 2.28 -0.97
C GLU A 386 -15.20 2.11 0.57
N ARG A 387 -15.80 1.01 1.06
CA ARG A 387 -16.16 0.82 2.48
C ARG A 387 -14.95 0.41 3.34
N ALA A 388 -14.67 1.20 4.38
CA ALA A 388 -13.72 0.83 5.43
C ALA A 388 -14.35 -0.17 6.42
N TRP A 389 -13.54 -0.84 7.24
CA TRP A 389 -14.01 -1.88 8.19
C TRP A 389 -13.39 -1.67 9.58
N THR A 390 -14.01 -2.16 10.65
CA THR A 390 -13.44 -2.03 12.00
C THR A 390 -12.19 -2.92 12.26
N PHE A 391 -11.74 -3.66 11.24
CA PHE A 391 -10.59 -4.55 11.28
C PHE A 391 -9.28 -3.87 10.84
N SER A 392 -9.31 -2.63 10.33
CA SER A 392 -8.08 -1.86 10.03
C SER A 392 -7.14 -1.74 11.22
N PHE A 393 -7.72 -1.71 12.42
CA PHE A 393 -7.04 -1.49 13.69
C PHE A 393 -7.23 -2.62 14.71
N SER A 394 -7.68 -3.79 14.26
CA SER A 394 -7.91 -4.98 15.09
C SER A 394 -7.38 -6.22 14.36
N ASN A 395 -6.55 -7.03 15.02
CA ASN A 395 -6.08 -8.29 14.48
C ASN A 395 -7.17 -9.38 14.52
N ALA A 396 -6.90 -10.53 13.88
CA ALA A 396 -7.77 -11.71 13.89
C ALA A 396 -8.30 -12.09 15.30
N SER A 397 -7.48 -12.03 16.34
CA SER A 397 -7.89 -12.33 17.72
C SER A 397 -8.67 -11.20 18.42
N GLY A 398 -9.11 -10.17 17.70
CA GLY A 398 -9.79 -8.99 18.23
C GLY A 398 -8.87 -8.01 19.00
N GLY A 399 -7.56 -8.25 19.01
CA GLY A 399 -6.57 -7.42 19.68
C GLY A 399 -6.25 -6.15 18.88
N ARG A 400 -6.14 -5.01 19.57
CA ARG A 400 -5.83 -3.71 18.96
C ARG A 400 -4.47 -3.72 18.23
N GLN A 401 -4.48 -3.28 16.97
CA GLN A 401 -3.30 -3.14 16.11
C GLN A 401 -3.30 -1.74 15.45
N ILE A 402 -2.56 -0.78 15.99
CA ILE A 402 -2.52 0.62 15.47
C ILE A 402 -1.16 1.01 14.90
N GLU A 403 -0.27 0.03 14.71
CA GLU A 403 1.15 0.24 14.40
C GLU A 403 1.30 0.91 13.03
N THR A 404 0.52 0.49 12.03
CA THR A 404 0.46 1.11 10.69
C THR A 404 0.06 2.59 10.78
N PHE A 405 -1.05 2.91 11.46
CA PHE A 405 -1.51 4.29 11.64
C PHE A 405 -0.50 5.14 12.41
N SER A 406 0.00 4.64 13.56
CA SER A 406 0.92 5.39 14.41
C SER A 406 2.28 5.60 13.76
N SER A 407 2.76 4.67 12.93
CA SER A 407 3.98 4.83 12.15
C SER A 407 3.82 5.87 11.04
N ALA A 408 2.72 5.85 10.28
CA ALA A 408 2.42 6.87 9.28
C ALA A 408 2.29 8.28 9.88
N MET A 409 1.54 8.42 10.99
CA MET A 409 1.41 9.71 11.70
C MET A 409 2.76 10.21 12.22
N ARG A 410 3.58 9.33 12.84
CA ARG A 410 4.92 9.71 13.33
C ARG A 410 5.85 10.11 12.18
N ARG A 411 5.83 9.38 11.05
CA ARG A 411 6.64 9.68 9.86
C ARG A 411 6.28 11.07 9.28
N MET A 412 4.99 11.42 9.18
CA MET A 412 4.57 12.78 8.79
C MET A 412 4.93 13.86 9.83
N MET A 413 4.55 13.67 11.09
CA MET A 413 4.65 14.71 12.14
C MET A 413 6.07 14.96 12.66
N LEU A 414 6.87 13.90 12.79
CA LEU A 414 8.14 13.93 13.53
C LEU A 414 9.34 13.84 12.59
N ASP A 415 9.22 13.10 11.49
CA ASP A 415 10.30 12.91 10.50
C ASP A 415 10.19 13.88 9.31
N GLY A 416 9.13 14.70 9.24
CA GLY A 416 8.87 15.67 8.18
C GLY A 416 8.70 15.03 6.80
N ALA A 417 8.18 13.79 6.76
CA ALA A 417 8.08 12.99 5.56
C ALA A 417 7.06 13.53 4.54
N PRO A 418 7.26 13.24 3.24
CA PRO A 418 6.19 13.29 2.24
C PRO A 418 5.05 12.35 2.61
N VAL A 419 3.81 12.74 2.31
CA VAL A 419 2.62 11.95 2.64
C VAL A 419 2.63 10.56 1.97
N GLY A 420 3.09 10.45 0.72
CA GLY A 420 3.16 9.17 0.01
C GLY A 420 4.10 8.16 0.67
N TRP A 421 5.32 8.58 1.04
CA TRP A 421 6.23 7.71 1.79
C TRP A 421 5.77 7.44 3.23
N ALA A 422 4.91 8.29 3.79
CA ALA A 422 4.23 7.97 5.05
C ALA A 422 3.18 6.85 4.93
N LEU A 423 2.60 6.66 3.75
CA LEU A 423 1.57 5.65 3.47
C LEU A 423 2.14 4.26 3.19
N GLU A 424 3.45 4.10 2.96
CA GLU A 424 4.08 2.78 2.74
C GLU A 424 3.73 1.73 3.81
N PHE A 425 3.53 2.12 5.07
CA PHE A 425 3.13 1.18 6.12
C PHE A 425 1.79 0.49 5.83
N PHE A 426 0.89 1.14 5.11
CA PHE A 426 -0.37 0.55 4.65
C PHE A 426 -0.13 -0.37 3.45
N ASN A 427 0.72 0.04 2.51
CA ASN A 427 1.03 -0.75 1.29
C ASN A 427 1.82 -2.03 1.64
N ASN A 428 2.67 -1.96 2.67
CA ASN A 428 3.36 -3.12 3.24
C ASN A 428 2.39 -4.09 3.92
N ARG A 429 1.45 -3.57 4.73
CA ARG A 429 0.38 -4.36 5.35
C ARG A 429 -0.52 -5.01 4.29
N TYR A 430 -0.85 -4.30 3.23
CA TYR A 430 -1.58 -4.83 2.08
C TYR A 430 -0.81 -5.98 1.39
N ALA A 431 0.48 -5.79 1.10
CA ALA A 431 1.31 -6.84 0.49
C ALA A 431 1.44 -8.09 1.38
N GLU A 432 1.68 -7.92 2.68
CA GLU A 432 1.73 -9.00 3.67
C GLU A 432 0.42 -9.80 3.67
N LEU A 433 -0.71 -9.12 3.85
CA LEU A 433 -2.03 -9.75 3.92
C LEU A 433 -2.42 -10.43 2.60
N ALA A 434 -2.11 -9.82 1.45
CA ALA A 434 -2.38 -10.41 0.14
C ALA A 434 -1.60 -11.71 -0.08
N SER A 435 -0.38 -11.78 0.44
CA SER A 435 0.49 -12.95 0.31
C SER A 435 -0.06 -14.13 1.13
N VAL A 436 -0.34 -13.90 2.41
CA VAL A 436 -0.91 -14.92 3.32
C VAL A 436 -2.30 -15.37 2.83
N LEU A 437 -3.14 -14.43 2.39
CA LEU A 437 -4.48 -14.74 1.88
C LEU A 437 -4.45 -15.49 0.55
N THR A 438 -3.42 -15.26 -0.28
CA THR A 438 -3.17 -16.06 -1.48
C THR A 438 -2.80 -17.49 -1.10
N GLU A 439 -1.94 -17.69 -0.12
CA GLU A 439 -1.56 -19.02 0.39
C GLU A 439 -2.76 -19.76 1.00
N ASP A 440 -3.62 -19.08 1.77
CA ASP A 440 -4.87 -19.65 2.29
C ASP A 440 -5.80 -20.12 1.16
N LEU A 441 -5.95 -19.34 0.09
CA LEU A 441 -6.76 -19.73 -1.08
C LEU A 441 -6.12 -20.87 -1.88
N GLU A 442 -4.79 -20.86 -2.08
CA GLU A 442 -4.06 -22.00 -2.69
C GLU A 442 -4.29 -23.29 -1.88
N ASN A 443 -4.18 -23.23 -0.55
CA ASN A 443 -4.44 -24.36 0.34
C ASN A 443 -5.91 -24.83 0.26
N ALA A 444 -6.87 -23.92 0.24
CA ALA A 444 -8.29 -24.25 0.11
C ALA A 444 -8.62 -24.91 -1.24
N HIS A 445 -8.00 -24.46 -2.34
CA HIS A 445 -8.17 -25.03 -3.67
C HIS A 445 -7.68 -26.48 -3.75
N TRP A 446 -6.57 -26.80 -3.06
CA TRP A 446 -6.06 -28.17 -2.95
C TRP A 446 -6.72 -29.03 -1.86
N GLY A 447 -7.86 -28.58 -1.30
CA GLY A 447 -8.67 -29.35 -0.34
C GLY A 447 -8.24 -29.22 1.13
N GLY A 448 -7.33 -28.30 1.44
CA GLY A 448 -6.97 -27.93 2.81
C GLY A 448 -8.12 -27.22 3.54
N SER A 449 -8.23 -27.45 4.85
CA SER A 449 -9.19 -26.72 5.69
C SER A 449 -8.63 -25.36 6.09
N VAL A 450 -9.28 -24.28 5.66
CA VAL A 450 -9.04 -22.91 6.16
C VAL A 450 -10.15 -22.53 7.12
N ASP A 451 -9.80 -21.93 8.26
CA ASP A 451 -10.79 -21.46 9.23
C ASP A 451 -11.64 -20.30 8.63
N PRO A 452 -12.98 -20.37 8.67
CA PRO A 452 -13.85 -19.34 8.08
C PRO A 452 -13.67 -17.96 8.71
N TYR A 453 -13.35 -17.87 9.99
CA TYR A 453 -13.18 -16.61 10.70
C TYR A 453 -11.81 -15.99 10.42
N GLU A 454 -10.75 -16.80 10.38
CA GLU A 454 -9.42 -16.37 9.94
C GLU A 454 -9.43 -15.87 8.49
N LEU A 455 -10.00 -16.64 7.55
CA LEU A 455 -10.10 -16.25 6.14
C LEU A 455 -10.89 -14.95 5.96
N SER A 456 -12.03 -14.83 6.62
CA SER A 456 -12.88 -13.63 6.58
C SER A 456 -12.17 -12.40 7.13
N THR A 457 -11.39 -12.57 8.19
CA THR A 457 -10.67 -11.46 8.83
C THR A 457 -9.48 -11.03 7.98
N LYS A 458 -8.63 -11.96 7.51
CA LYS A 458 -7.52 -11.65 6.60
C LYS A 458 -8.00 -10.98 5.31
N TRP A 459 -9.08 -11.48 4.69
CA TRP A 459 -9.68 -10.85 3.51
C TRP A 459 -10.18 -9.43 3.79
N THR A 460 -10.77 -9.22 4.95
CA THR A 460 -11.22 -7.88 5.38
C THR A 460 -10.04 -6.93 5.56
N GLU A 461 -9.04 -7.33 6.36
CA GLU A 461 -7.84 -6.53 6.63
C GLU A 461 -7.09 -6.19 5.33
N HIS A 462 -7.03 -7.14 4.39
CA HIS A 462 -6.41 -6.99 3.07
C HIS A 462 -7.05 -5.86 2.25
N ASN A 463 -8.38 -5.90 2.09
CA ASN A 463 -9.09 -4.94 1.25
C ASN A 463 -9.16 -3.55 1.88
N ASP A 464 -9.18 -3.47 3.21
CA ASP A 464 -9.10 -2.21 3.94
C ASP A 464 -7.70 -1.58 3.80
N ALA A 465 -6.62 -2.36 4.00
CA ALA A 465 -5.25 -1.89 3.83
C ALA A 465 -4.94 -1.40 2.39
N ARG A 466 -5.45 -2.11 1.37
CA ARG A 466 -5.34 -1.77 -0.05
C ARG A 466 -5.93 -0.39 -0.39
N SER A 467 -6.98 0.01 0.32
CA SER A 467 -7.91 1.03 -0.16
C SER A 467 -7.70 2.41 0.49
N TYR A 468 -6.68 2.58 1.34
CA TYR A 468 -6.18 3.91 1.69
C TYR A 468 -5.41 4.51 0.53
N VAL A 469 -5.83 5.70 0.09
CA VAL A 469 -5.16 6.43 -0.98
C VAL A 469 -4.85 7.86 -0.57
N VAL A 470 -3.80 8.44 -1.14
CA VAL A 470 -3.56 9.88 -1.10
C VAL A 470 -4.38 10.56 -2.20
N ILE A 471 -5.29 11.46 -1.80
CA ILE A 471 -5.87 12.47 -2.69
C ILE A 471 -5.02 13.74 -2.55
N GLY A 472 -4.30 14.10 -3.60
CA GLY A 472 -3.24 15.10 -3.61
C GLY A 472 -1.94 14.57 -4.24
N ASP A 473 -0.94 15.44 -4.32
CA ASP A 473 0.44 15.14 -4.71
C ASP A 473 1.14 14.37 -3.57
N PRO A 474 1.66 13.15 -3.80
CA PRO A 474 2.26 12.33 -2.75
C PRO A 474 3.55 12.90 -2.17
N ALA A 475 4.17 13.89 -2.83
CA ALA A 475 5.42 14.50 -2.39
C ALA A 475 5.25 15.60 -1.32
N VAL A 476 4.02 16.07 -1.07
CA VAL A 476 3.76 17.19 -0.15
C VAL A 476 4.07 16.85 1.31
N ARG A 477 4.40 17.87 2.10
CA ARG A 477 4.74 17.79 3.53
C ARG A 477 3.93 18.79 4.34
N LEU A 478 3.88 18.58 5.65
CA LEU A 478 3.36 19.57 6.59
C LEU A 478 4.27 20.83 6.58
N PRO A 479 3.77 22.02 6.18
CA PRO A 479 4.57 23.24 6.10
C PRO A 479 4.66 23.90 7.49
N LEU A 480 5.47 23.32 8.36
CA LEU A 480 5.57 23.71 9.77
C LEU A 480 6.52 24.89 9.98
N ALA A 481 6.17 25.78 10.91
CA ALA A 481 7.04 26.87 11.35
C ALA A 481 8.33 26.34 12.02
N ASP A 482 9.41 27.12 12.00
CA ASP A 482 10.66 26.77 12.68
C ASP A 482 10.47 26.72 14.21
N LEU A 483 11.25 25.87 14.91
CA LEU A 483 11.17 25.78 16.36
C LEU A 483 11.68 27.07 17.01
N GLY A 484 10.89 27.66 17.90
CA GLY A 484 11.21 28.93 18.57
C GLY A 484 11.02 30.19 17.71
N ALA A 485 10.43 30.07 16.51
CA ALA A 485 9.99 31.23 15.74
C ALA A 485 8.90 32.04 16.49
N GLU A 486 8.72 33.31 16.12
CA GLU A 486 7.58 34.12 16.59
C GLU A 486 6.25 33.39 16.30
N GLN A 487 5.23 33.67 17.12
CA GLN A 487 3.92 33.02 17.00
C GLN A 487 3.40 33.14 15.57
N ALA A 488 3.02 32.00 14.99
CA ALA A 488 2.40 31.96 13.67
C ALA A 488 1.20 32.93 13.64
N PRO A 489 0.94 33.61 12.50
CA PRO A 489 -0.14 34.59 12.41
C PRO A 489 -1.45 34.04 12.95
N ALA A 490 -2.17 34.85 13.73
CA ALA A 490 -3.44 34.46 14.35
C ALA A 490 -4.51 34.01 13.33
N GLU A 491 -4.34 34.40 12.07
CA GLU A 491 -5.20 34.06 10.95
C GLU A 491 -4.35 33.40 9.86
N ARG A 492 -4.77 32.23 9.37
CA ARG A 492 -4.00 31.45 8.38
C ARG A 492 -3.92 32.18 7.03
N ALA A 493 -2.75 32.10 6.39
CA ALA A 493 -2.52 32.69 5.06
C ALA A 493 -3.47 32.14 4.00
N THR A 494 -3.66 32.92 2.93
CA THR A 494 -4.47 32.57 1.76
C THR A 494 -3.66 32.73 0.47
N ILE A 495 -3.96 31.96 -0.56
CA ILE A 495 -3.36 32.18 -1.88
C ILE A 495 -3.99 33.39 -2.59
N PRO A 496 -3.27 34.09 -3.49
CA PRO A 496 -3.89 35.02 -4.43
C PRO A 496 -4.89 34.31 -5.35
N SER A 497 -5.92 35.02 -5.82
CA SER A 497 -6.86 34.47 -6.80
C SER A 497 -6.13 34.03 -8.07
N VAL A 498 -6.34 32.77 -8.47
CA VAL A 498 -5.83 32.21 -9.73
C VAL A 498 -7.02 31.81 -10.59
N SER A 499 -7.01 32.27 -11.84
CA SER A 499 -7.81 31.70 -12.92
C SER A 499 -6.89 30.97 -13.88
N ALA A 500 -7.31 29.80 -14.34
CA ALA A 500 -6.59 29.07 -15.38
C ALA A 500 -6.53 29.90 -16.68
N PRO A 501 -5.48 29.75 -17.50
CA PRO A 501 -5.44 30.37 -18.82
C PRO A 501 -6.66 29.93 -19.63
N ILE A 502 -7.42 30.91 -20.14
CA ILE A 502 -8.48 30.61 -21.10
C ILE A 502 -7.78 30.16 -22.38
N ALA A 503 -7.87 28.86 -22.69
CA ALA A 503 -7.39 28.33 -23.96
C ALA A 503 -7.99 29.17 -25.10
N SER A 504 -7.11 29.86 -25.84
CA SER A 504 -7.51 30.70 -26.97
C SER A 504 -8.10 29.81 -28.06
N VAL A 505 -9.43 29.65 -28.06
CA VAL A 505 -10.17 28.97 -29.12
C VAL A 505 -9.91 29.74 -30.41
N ALA A 506 -9.04 29.17 -31.26
CA ALA A 506 -8.83 29.68 -32.60
C ALA A 506 -10.19 29.71 -33.31
N PRO A 507 -10.55 30.80 -34.02
CA PRO A 507 -11.84 30.90 -34.68
C PRO A 507 -12.00 29.70 -35.65
N PRO A 508 -13.19 29.08 -35.71
CA PRO A 508 -13.39 27.87 -36.50
C PRO A 508 -13.01 28.13 -37.96
N PRO A 509 -12.29 27.20 -38.62
CA PRO A 509 -11.98 27.34 -40.03
C PRO A 509 -13.27 27.45 -40.84
N ALA A 510 -13.27 28.33 -41.85
CA ALA A 510 -14.43 28.57 -42.69
C ALA A 510 -14.93 27.25 -43.35
N PRO A 511 -16.25 27.07 -43.56
CA PRO A 511 -16.79 25.84 -44.11
C PRO A 511 -16.20 25.54 -45.50
N ALA A 512 -15.57 24.38 -45.65
CA ALA A 512 -15.16 23.87 -46.95
C ALA A 512 -16.40 23.42 -47.76
N GLU A 513 -16.36 23.64 -49.08
CA GLU A 513 -17.42 23.23 -50.00
C GLU A 513 -17.58 21.69 -50.06
N PRO A 514 -18.77 21.16 -50.43
CA PRO A 514 -19.04 19.73 -50.38
C PRO A 514 -18.26 18.95 -51.44
N ALA A 515 -17.48 17.96 -51.03
CA ALA A 515 -16.81 17.04 -51.93
C ALA A 515 -17.79 16.03 -52.57
N ALA A 516 -17.53 15.67 -53.82
CA ALA A 516 -18.33 14.74 -54.63
C ALA A 516 -18.25 13.27 -54.12
N PRO A 517 -19.24 12.40 -54.45
CA PRO A 517 -19.39 11.09 -53.82
C PRO A 517 -18.33 10.05 -54.21
N VAL A 518 -18.09 9.12 -53.27
CA VAL A 518 -17.06 8.07 -53.31
C VAL A 518 -17.49 6.86 -54.16
N ALA A 519 -16.56 6.30 -54.93
CA ALA A 519 -16.70 5.03 -55.64
C ALA A 519 -16.05 3.86 -54.85
N PRO A 520 -16.51 2.60 -55.01
CA PRO A 520 -16.20 1.50 -54.09
C PRO A 520 -14.82 0.85 -54.28
N ALA A 521 -14.39 0.11 -53.26
CA ALA A 521 -13.03 -0.42 -53.07
C ALA A 521 -12.64 -1.60 -53.98
N ALA A 522 -11.32 -1.80 -54.12
CA ALA A 522 -10.67 -2.96 -54.74
C ALA A 522 -9.81 -3.73 -53.70
N PRO A 523 -9.54 -5.03 -53.89
CA PRO A 523 -9.08 -5.93 -52.81
C PRO A 523 -7.57 -5.93 -52.55
N THR A 524 -7.20 -6.46 -51.39
CA THR A 524 -5.84 -6.60 -50.84
C THR A 524 -4.95 -7.60 -51.61
N PRO A 525 -3.63 -7.37 -51.70
CA PRO A 525 -2.67 -8.32 -52.25
C PRO A 525 -2.21 -9.37 -51.21
N THR A 526 -2.01 -10.60 -51.69
CA THR A 526 -1.52 -11.77 -50.94
C THR A 526 0.01 -11.81 -50.80
N VAL A 527 0.52 -12.34 -49.68
CA VAL A 527 1.96 -12.63 -49.47
C VAL A 527 2.23 -14.14 -49.74
N PRO A 528 3.37 -14.54 -50.37
CA PRO A 528 3.65 -15.94 -50.72
C PRO A 528 4.33 -16.75 -49.59
N SER A 529 4.47 -18.07 -49.79
CA SER A 529 4.83 -19.07 -48.77
C SER A 529 5.83 -20.16 -49.24
N VAL A 530 6.38 -20.94 -48.27
CA VAL A 530 7.11 -22.25 -48.40
C VAL A 530 8.61 -22.18 -48.83
N PRO A 531 9.57 -23.09 -48.46
CA PRO A 531 9.73 -24.13 -47.38
C PRO A 531 10.93 -23.83 -46.39
N GLY A 532 11.47 -24.69 -45.51
CA GLY A 532 11.03 -25.97 -44.89
C GLY A 532 12.11 -27.09 -44.64
N VAL A 533 12.37 -27.50 -43.38
CA VAL A 533 12.92 -28.82 -42.87
C VAL A 533 14.47 -29.05 -43.07
N PRO A 534 15.30 -29.65 -42.15
CA PRO A 534 15.08 -30.83 -41.27
C PRO A 534 15.65 -30.88 -39.81
N SER A 535 15.31 -31.97 -39.09
CA SER A 535 15.84 -32.50 -37.79
C SER A 535 17.16 -33.31 -37.97
N VAL A 536 17.93 -33.84 -36.98
CA VAL A 536 17.79 -34.45 -35.61
C VAL A 536 19.21 -34.39 -34.90
N PRO A 537 19.66 -35.18 -33.87
CA PRO A 537 19.13 -35.59 -32.54
C PRO A 537 20.10 -35.38 -31.32
N GLY A 538 19.55 -35.31 -30.09
CA GLY A 538 20.03 -35.98 -28.84
C GLY A 538 21.36 -35.64 -28.10
N ALA A 539 21.28 -35.37 -26.79
CA ALA A 539 22.28 -35.71 -25.74
C ALA A 539 21.72 -35.50 -24.31
N SER A 540 22.21 -36.28 -23.33
CA SER A 540 21.71 -36.38 -21.93
C SER A 540 22.37 -35.38 -20.95
N PRO A 541 21.87 -35.19 -19.70
CA PRO A 541 22.33 -34.11 -18.82
C PRO A 541 23.61 -34.45 -18.04
N GLN A 542 24.41 -33.42 -17.74
CA GLN A 542 25.56 -33.49 -16.84
C GLN A 542 25.47 -32.40 -15.76
N GLY A 543 25.58 -32.81 -14.50
CA GLY A 543 25.37 -31.95 -13.34
C GLY A 543 26.51 -30.95 -13.10
N TRP A 544 26.18 -29.85 -12.42
CA TRP A 544 27.15 -28.84 -12.01
C TRP A 544 27.68 -29.15 -10.61
N VAL A 545 28.95 -29.50 -10.54
CA VAL A 545 29.70 -29.61 -9.27
C VAL A 545 30.35 -28.27 -8.99
N VAL A 546 29.96 -27.59 -7.91
CA VAL A 546 30.69 -26.42 -7.41
C VAL A 546 31.77 -26.90 -6.43
N GLN A 547 33.02 -26.93 -6.90
CA GLN A 547 34.17 -27.06 -6.01
C GLN A 547 34.49 -25.70 -5.39
N ALA A 548 34.32 -25.57 -4.07
CA ALA A 548 34.84 -24.43 -3.33
C ALA A 548 36.36 -24.56 -3.18
N GLN A 549 37.14 -23.78 -3.94
CA GLN A 549 38.56 -23.58 -3.64
C GLN A 549 38.70 -22.53 -2.54
N VAL A 550 39.13 -22.95 -1.36
CA VAL A 550 39.60 -22.05 -0.31
C VAL A 550 41.00 -21.60 -0.67
N GLY A 551 41.15 -20.33 -1.05
CA GLY A 551 42.45 -19.70 -1.28
C GLY A 551 43.12 -19.33 0.04
N ASP A 552 44.24 -19.99 0.34
CA ASP A 552 45.10 -19.64 1.47
C ASP A 552 45.72 -18.25 1.26
N ALA A 553 45.55 -17.37 2.26
CA ALA A 553 46.11 -16.03 2.30
C ALA A 553 46.96 -15.79 3.57
N GLY A 554 47.64 -16.84 4.03
CA GLY A 554 48.75 -16.69 4.97
C GLY A 554 49.94 -15.91 4.35
N ALA A 555 50.52 -15.01 5.16
CA ALA A 555 51.82 -14.37 4.96
C ALA A 555 51.98 -13.32 3.81
N SER A 556 51.62 -12.07 4.10
CA SER A 556 52.50 -10.94 3.78
C SER A 556 52.30 -9.77 4.77
N PHE A 557 52.95 -9.86 5.94
CA PHE A 557 53.07 -8.74 6.88
C PHE A 557 54.55 -8.51 7.20
N GLY A 558 55.23 -7.84 6.27
CA GLY A 558 56.70 -7.76 6.24
C GLY A 558 57.21 -6.40 5.79
N GLY A 559 57.08 -5.39 6.65
CA GLY A 559 57.81 -4.13 6.56
C GLY A 559 57.10 -2.98 5.86
N PHE A 560 56.72 -1.97 6.65
CA PHE A 560 56.94 -0.54 6.34
C PHE A 560 56.79 0.29 7.62
N PHE A 561 57.87 0.39 8.41
CA PHE A 561 57.98 1.44 9.42
C PHE A 561 58.41 2.74 8.74
N GLY A 562 57.49 3.70 8.64
CA GLY A 562 57.75 5.05 8.13
C GLY A 562 56.66 6.00 8.62
N GLY A 563 57.02 6.97 9.46
CA GLY A 563 56.06 7.81 10.18
C GLY A 563 55.43 8.93 9.34
N GLY A 564 54.28 9.44 9.81
CA GLY A 564 53.61 10.63 9.26
C GLY A 564 52.12 10.41 9.02
N GLU A 565 51.28 10.87 9.97
CA GLU A 565 49.82 11.17 9.93
C GLU A 565 48.80 10.21 9.26
N LYS A 566 49.20 9.17 8.51
CA LYS A 566 48.30 8.22 7.85
C LYS A 566 47.84 7.04 8.73
N GLY A 567 48.38 6.93 9.95
CA GLY A 567 48.03 5.85 10.88
C GLY A 567 46.55 5.88 11.30
N GLY A 568 45.97 7.06 11.52
CA GLY A 568 44.57 7.20 11.92
C GLY A 568 43.59 6.73 10.85
N GLU A 569 43.85 7.03 9.58
CA GLU A 569 42.97 6.61 8.47
C GLU A 569 43.09 5.11 8.17
N ALA A 570 44.29 4.54 8.27
CA ALA A 570 44.51 3.10 8.11
C ALA A 570 43.89 2.27 9.25
N VAL A 571 44.05 2.73 10.50
CA VAL A 571 43.41 2.10 11.67
C VAL A 571 41.89 2.25 11.61
N LYS A 572 41.37 3.40 11.17
CA LYS A 572 39.93 3.59 11.01
C LYS A 572 39.36 2.69 9.91
N LYS A 573 39.97 2.63 8.72
CA LYS A 573 39.55 1.72 7.65
C LYS A 573 39.60 0.25 8.09
N LEU A 574 40.60 -0.15 8.87
CA LEU A 574 40.67 -1.49 9.43
C LEU A 574 39.55 -1.77 10.44
N ALA A 575 39.20 -0.78 11.29
CA ALA A 575 38.08 -0.88 12.22
C ALA A 575 36.73 -0.92 11.50
N ASP A 576 36.52 -0.04 10.51
CA ASP A 576 35.32 0.02 9.68
C ASP A 576 35.13 -1.32 8.92
N SER A 577 36.19 -1.88 8.33
CA SER A 577 36.15 -3.20 7.67
C SER A 577 35.95 -4.38 8.64
N LEU A 578 36.49 -4.30 9.87
CA LEU A 578 36.22 -5.30 10.91
C LEU A 578 34.77 -5.24 11.38
N GLN A 579 34.17 -4.05 11.43
CA GLN A 579 32.77 -3.85 11.77
C GLN A 579 31.85 -4.36 10.65
N GLU A 580 32.09 -4.00 9.39
CA GLU A 580 31.33 -4.52 8.23
C GLU A 580 31.42 -6.05 8.13
N PHE A 581 32.60 -6.62 8.43
CA PHE A 581 32.78 -8.07 8.50
C PHE A 581 32.00 -8.70 9.68
N ALA A 582 32.01 -8.07 10.86
CA ALA A 582 31.26 -8.55 12.03
C ALA A 582 29.74 -8.44 11.85
N GLU A 583 29.26 -7.42 11.14
CA GLU A 583 27.84 -7.23 10.79
C GLU A 583 27.39 -8.31 9.78
N ARG A 584 28.10 -8.47 8.64
CA ARG A 584 27.80 -9.55 7.67
C ARG A 584 27.92 -10.95 8.27
N LEU A 585 28.89 -11.18 9.16
CA LEU A 585 29.04 -12.46 9.84
C LEU A 585 27.92 -12.68 10.86
N SER A 586 27.47 -11.63 11.57
CA SER A 586 26.30 -11.73 12.47
C SER A 586 25.01 -12.02 11.72
N GLU A 587 24.82 -11.41 10.55
CA GLU A 587 23.67 -11.66 9.68
C GLU A 587 23.70 -13.08 9.10
N THR A 588 24.87 -13.53 8.64
CA THR A 588 25.09 -14.93 8.20
C THR A 588 24.83 -15.93 9.34
N LEU A 589 25.26 -15.62 10.57
CA LEU A 589 25.00 -16.46 11.75
C LEU A 589 23.54 -16.43 12.18
N LYS A 590 22.85 -15.29 12.05
CA LYS A 590 21.41 -15.15 12.30
C LYS A 590 20.62 -16.00 11.31
N GLN A 591 20.92 -15.90 10.03
CA GLN A 591 20.25 -16.68 8.98
C GLN A 591 20.52 -18.18 9.14
N ALA A 592 21.75 -18.59 9.44
CA ALA A 592 22.07 -19.99 9.77
C ALA A 592 21.38 -20.49 11.05
N PHE A 593 21.03 -19.60 12.00
CA PHE A 593 20.27 -19.95 13.20
C PHE A 593 18.77 -20.07 12.93
N GLU A 594 18.23 -19.23 12.04
CA GLU A 594 16.84 -19.31 11.54
C GLU A 594 16.64 -20.57 10.69
N ASP A 595 17.55 -20.88 9.76
CA ASP A 595 17.55 -22.13 8.99
C ASP A 595 17.69 -23.37 9.90
N ALA A 596 18.40 -23.26 11.02
CA ALA A 596 18.52 -24.32 12.02
C ALA A 596 17.35 -24.38 13.03
N ALA A 597 16.41 -23.43 13.01
CA ALA A 597 15.31 -23.35 13.98
C ALA A 597 14.23 -24.42 13.75
N HIS A 598 14.06 -24.87 12.50
CA HIS A 598 13.09 -25.88 12.10
C HIS A 598 13.78 -27.04 11.39
N LEU A 599 13.63 -28.26 11.94
CA LEU A 599 14.05 -29.48 11.28
C LEU A 599 12.83 -30.13 10.64
N GLU A 600 12.85 -30.31 9.33
CA GLU A 600 11.82 -31.06 8.61
C GLU A 600 12.46 -32.19 7.81
N VAL A 601 11.89 -33.40 7.94
CA VAL A 601 12.25 -34.58 7.17
C VAL A 601 10.98 -35.13 6.54
N GLU A 602 10.97 -35.20 5.22
CA GLU A 602 9.91 -35.80 4.43
C GLU A 602 10.42 -37.06 3.75
N THR A 603 9.56 -38.06 3.56
CA THR A 603 9.92 -39.30 2.87
C THR A 603 8.87 -39.65 1.84
N TYR A 604 9.32 -39.64 0.58
CA TYR A 604 8.53 -39.89 -0.60
C TYR A 604 8.78 -41.31 -1.14
N VAL A 605 7.77 -41.87 -1.80
CA VAL A 605 7.84 -43.16 -2.51
C VAL A 605 7.30 -42.95 -3.93
N ALA A 606 7.94 -43.56 -4.92
CA ALA A 606 7.50 -43.57 -6.31
C ALA A 606 7.70 -44.97 -6.91
N ASP A 607 6.76 -45.40 -7.75
CA ASP A 607 6.82 -46.71 -8.42
C ASP A 607 7.83 -46.73 -9.59
N ASP A 608 8.09 -45.56 -10.20
CA ASP A 608 9.12 -45.37 -11.23
C ASP A 608 9.82 -44.01 -11.06
N LEU A 609 11.10 -44.05 -10.70
CA LEU A 609 11.94 -42.86 -10.51
C LEU A 609 12.20 -42.08 -11.82
N ALA A 610 12.03 -42.69 -13.00
CA ALA A 610 12.25 -41.99 -14.27
C ALA A 610 11.21 -40.90 -14.56
N ASN A 611 10.06 -40.92 -13.88
CA ASN A 611 8.99 -39.93 -14.04
C ASN A 611 8.98 -38.87 -12.92
N VAL A 612 9.86 -38.98 -11.92
CA VAL A 612 9.90 -38.05 -10.78
C VAL A 612 10.66 -36.78 -11.14
N ASN A 613 9.99 -35.63 -11.06
CA ASN A 613 10.57 -34.32 -11.34
C ASN A 613 10.67 -33.48 -10.06
N TYR A 614 11.87 -33.04 -9.71
CA TYR A 614 12.07 -32.09 -8.61
C TYR A 614 11.84 -30.65 -9.09
N ARG A 615 10.83 -29.96 -8.52
CA ARG A 615 10.56 -28.55 -8.79
C ARG A 615 10.14 -27.84 -7.50
N SER A 616 10.78 -26.71 -7.21
CA SER A 616 10.42 -25.80 -6.10
C SER A 616 10.24 -26.49 -4.73
N GLY A 617 11.10 -27.46 -4.40
CA GLY A 617 11.05 -28.21 -3.14
C GLY A 617 10.30 -29.55 -3.21
N ASN A 618 9.40 -29.73 -4.17
CA ASN A 618 8.52 -30.90 -4.25
C ASN A 618 8.97 -31.92 -5.32
N PHE A 619 8.68 -33.19 -5.06
CA PHE A 619 8.84 -34.30 -6.00
C PHE A 619 7.54 -34.59 -6.75
N ASP A 620 7.35 -33.95 -7.90
CA ASP A 620 6.24 -34.25 -8.81
C ASP A 620 6.39 -35.68 -9.36
N GLY A 621 5.31 -36.45 -9.36
CA GLY A 621 5.33 -37.89 -9.66
C GLY A 621 5.70 -38.84 -8.49
N ALA A 622 5.95 -38.32 -7.28
CA ALA A 622 6.15 -39.13 -6.07
C ALA A 622 5.07 -38.87 -5.00
N GLN A 623 4.81 -39.86 -4.15
CA GLN A 623 3.84 -39.75 -3.05
C GLN A 623 4.56 -39.52 -1.73
N LEU A 624 4.18 -38.47 -0.99
CA LEU A 624 4.61 -38.25 0.39
C LEU A 624 3.99 -39.33 1.30
N ARG A 625 4.81 -40.03 2.08
CA ARG A 625 4.37 -41.16 2.91
C ARG A 625 4.71 -41.02 4.40
N ALA A 626 5.73 -40.25 4.76
CA ALA A 626 6.07 -39.95 6.15
C ALA A 626 6.67 -38.55 6.29
N VAL A 627 6.39 -37.88 7.41
CA VAL A 627 6.89 -36.53 7.74
C VAL A 627 7.28 -36.49 9.22
N THR A 628 8.41 -35.87 9.55
CA THR A 628 8.74 -35.46 10.92
C THR A 628 9.18 -34.00 10.91
N ARG A 629 8.51 -33.16 11.71
CA ARG A 629 8.88 -31.76 11.96
C ARG A 629 9.30 -31.61 13.42
N MET A 630 10.42 -30.93 13.67
CA MET A 630 10.90 -30.63 15.02
C MET A 630 11.32 -29.17 15.14
N ALA A 631 10.72 -28.45 16.08
CA ALA A 631 11.13 -27.11 16.47
C ALA A 631 12.45 -27.14 17.27
N LEU A 632 12.95 -25.97 17.68
CA LEU A 632 14.17 -25.82 18.48
C LEU A 632 13.95 -26.05 19.98
N ASP A 633 12.73 -25.82 20.47
CA ASP A 633 12.29 -26.05 21.86
C ASP A 633 12.02 -27.54 22.18
N GLY A 634 11.91 -28.38 21.15
CA GLY A 634 11.67 -29.82 21.25
C GLY A 634 10.30 -30.28 20.74
N ASP A 635 9.39 -29.36 20.42
CA ASP A 635 8.07 -29.72 19.89
C ASP A 635 8.21 -30.50 18.57
N THR A 636 7.60 -31.69 18.55
CA THR A 636 7.79 -32.69 17.49
C THR A 636 6.44 -33.15 16.95
N GLN A 637 6.24 -32.98 15.65
CA GLN A 637 5.07 -33.45 14.90
C GLN A 637 5.49 -34.58 13.96
N VAL A 638 4.70 -35.65 13.90
CA VAL A 638 5.03 -36.85 13.10
C VAL A 638 3.80 -37.35 12.34
N LEU A 639 3.95 -37.53 11.03
CA LEU A 639 3.04 -38.26 10.16
C LEU A 639 3.62 -39.65 9.89
N VAL A 640 3.01 -40.68 10.47
CA VAL A 640 3.49 -42.07 10.44
C VAL A 640 2.90 -42.82 9.25
N PRO A 641 3.70 -43.55 8.45
CA PRO A 641 3.22 -44.25 7.27
C PRO A 641 2.35 -45.46 7.65
N ARG A 642 1.30 -45.70 6.86
CA ARG A 642 0.44 -46.89 6.98
C ARG A 642 0.43 -47.69 5.68
N ARG A 643 0.17 -49.00 5.84
CA ARG A 643 -0.01 -49.98 4.77
C ARG A 643 -1.05 -51.01 5.22
N ASP A 644 -2.05 -51.29 4.39
CA ASP A 644 -3.11 -52.28 4.64
C ASP A 644 -3.79 -52.16 6.03
N GLY A 645 -3.93 -50.92 6.51
CA GLY A 645 -4.53 -50.59 7.81
C GLY A 645 -3.58 -50.72 9.01
N GLN A 646 -2.37 -51.26 8.85
CA GLN A 646 -1.32 -51.31 9.88
C GLN A 646 -0.25 -50.23 9.64
N LEU A 647 0.73 -50.15 10.53
CA LEU A 647 1.87 -49.25 10.43
C LEU A 647 2.89 -49.84 9.45
N ASP A 648 3.42 -49.02 8.54
CA ASP A 648 4.41 -49.46 7.53
C ASP A 648 5.81 -49.45 8.17
N GLU A 649 6.13 -50.49 8.94
CA GLU A 649 7.34 -50.55 9.79
C GLU A 649 8.65 -50.44 8.99
N GLU A 650 8.70 -50.97 7.77
CA GLU A 650 9.87 -50.88 6.89
C GLU A 650 10.13 -49.44 6.44
N LEU A 651 9.09 -48.76 5.94
CA LEU A 651 9.18 -47.36 5.53
C LEU A 651 9.43 -46.42 6.72
N TRP A 652 8.84 -46.75 7.88
CA TRP A 652 9.04 -46.01 9.12
C TRP A 652 10.47 -46.13 9.64
N ALA A 653 11.10 -47.31 9.53
CA ALA A 653 12.51 -47.49 9.88
C ALA A 653 13.44 -46.66 8.98
N ILE A 654 13.16 -46.58 7.68
CA ILE A 654 13.89 -45.72 6.74
C ILE A 654 13.74 -44.25 7.14
N HIS A 655 12.50 -43.79 7.39
CA HIS A 655 12.23 -42.42 7.82
C HIS A 655 12.95 -42.07 9.12
N LEU A 656 12.88 -42.92 10.14
CA LEU A 656 13.59 -42.73 11.41
C LEU A 656 15.11 -42.63 11.24
N SER A 657 15.71 -43.39 10.30
CA SER A 657 17.14 -43.28 10.01
C SER A 657 17.51 -41.91 9.42
N MET A 658 16.66 -41.35 8.55
CA MET A 658 16.83 -40.00 8.00
C MET A 658 16.62 -38.92 9.06
N VAL A 659 15.63 -39.07 9.94
CA VAL A 659 15.42 -38.17 11.10
C VAL A 659 16.65 -38.17 12.02
N GLN A 660 17.20 -39.34 12.35
CA GLN A 660 18.42 -39.44 13.17
C GLN A 660 19.63 -38.78 12.50
N GLN A 661 19.82 -38.99 11.19
CA GLN A 661 20.90 -38.34 10.44
C GLN A 661 20.72 -36.82 10.38
N ALA A 662 19.50 -36.33 10.16
CA ALA A 662 19.19 -34.91 10.11
C ALA A 662 19.35 -34.23 11.50
N GLN A 663 18.94 -34.90 12.58
CA GLN A 663 19.22 -34.49 13.96
C GLN A 663 20.73 -34.42 14.25
N ALA A 664 21.51 -35.40 13.81
CA ALA A 664 22.96 -35.42 13.99
C ALA A 664 23.62 -34.25 13.25
N ASN A 665 23.25 -34.02 11.99
CA ASN A 665 23.73 -32.90 11.18
C ASN A 665 23.36 -31.54 11.82
N ARG A 666 22.11 -31.37 12.29
CA ARG A 666 21.66 -30.18 13.03
C ARG A 666 22.48 -29.95 14.30
N ALA A 667 22.78 -31.02 15.04
CA ALA A 667 23.59 -30.95 16.26
C ALA A 667 25.07 -30.65 15.99
N GLU A 668 25.62 -31.01 14.83
CA GLU A 668 26.96 -30.58 14.39
C GLU A 668 26.96 -29.12 13.93
N MET A 669 25.95 -28.70 13.17
CA MET A 669 25.79 -27.31 12.72
C MET A 669 25.67 -26.34 13.90
N ILE A 670 24.83 -26.65 14.89
CA ILE A 670 24.70 -25.86 16.13
C ILE A 670 26.04 -25.83 16.89
N ARG A 671 26.80 -26.93 16.93
CA ARG A 671 28.15 -26.96 17.53
C ARG A 671 29.15 -26.09 16.77
N ALA A 672 29.11 -26.08 15.43
CA ALA A 672 29.94 -25.22 14.60
C ALA A 672 29.61 -23.73 14.80
N ILE A 673 28.33 -23.37 14.83
CA ILE A 673 27.83 -22.01 15.14
C ILE A 673 28.30 -21.57 16.54
N ALA A 674 28.14 -22.43 17.55
CA ALA A 674 28.59 -22.14 18.91
C ALA A 674 30.12 -21.99 19.02
N ALA A 675 30.88 -22.80 18.27
CA ALA A 675 32.34 -22.68 18.19
C ALA A 675 32.78 -21.38 17.51
N ALA A 676 32.12 -20.98 16.41
CA ALA A 676 32.37 -19.71 15.73
C ALA A 676 32.06 -18.50 16.63
N ALA A 677 30.92 -18.50 17.32
CA ALA A 677 30.55 -17.46 18.29
C ALA A 677 31.52 -17.37 19.47
N THR A 678 31.99 -18.52 19.98
CA THR A 678 33.02 -18.56 21.04
C THR A 678 34.37 -18.05 20.53
N GLY A 679 34.73 -18.35 19.27
CA GLY A 679 35.92 -17.82 18.60
C GLY A 679 35.89 -16.30 18.47
N MET A 680 34.75 -15.70 18.08
CA MET A 680 34.58 -14.24 18.04
C MET A 680 34.74 -13.60 19.42
N LEU A 681 34.11 -14.15 20.47
CA LEU A 681 34.24 -13.66 21.84
C LEU A 681 35.66 -13.82 22.41
N GLY A 682 36.46 -14.73 21.85
CA GLY A 682 37.89 -14.86 22.12
C GLY A 682 38.77 -13.87 21.37
N ALA A 683 38.39 -13.46 20.15
CA ALA A 683 39.11 -12.48 19.32
C ALA A 683 38.79 -11.02 19.68
N LEU A 684 37.73 -10.77 20.45
CA LEU A 684 37.32 -9.47 20.98
C LEU A 684 37.92 -9.15 22.37
N LYS A 685 38.91 -9.93 22.82
CA LYS A 685 39.67 -9.73 24.08
C LYS A 685 41.17 -9.62 23.80
#